data_AF-A0A8T3DMM3-F1
#
_entry.id   AF-A0A8T3DMM3-F1
#
_cell.length_a   1.000
_cell.length_b   1.000
_cell.length_c   1.000
_cell.angle_alpha   90.00
_cell.angle_beta   90.00
_cell.angle_gamma   90.00
#
_symmetry.space_group_name_H-M   'P 1'
#
loop_
_entity.id
_entity.type
_entity.pdbx_description
1 polymer ?
#
loop_
_entity_poly.entity_id
_entity_poly.type
_entity_poly.pdbx_seq_one_letter_code
_entity_poly.pdbx_strand_id
1 'polypeptide(L)'
;MRTVTNWCDDEETISVRRTESSDAREINDLITPATEAVFGRVNVIYLLEKANLAVTVTNSKNEVLAHAAFLDHPSTDLVDPAGWEPWLHKHFSSDKSTPLNTLFLHLFVAQPDLSLGCAKEIARTVFSAIIELHYVFLVITNSACLEPALLEIFEPLGCLQSQCQWSAFVCHRHNFCPTLHVRRARVEDHDDLTHLLAEQAKVCSTSYGPYFLAELIDAQNDDFHAAVCENEGTAVGFISVSGNVNLTLLNECFELGPFNGLSKTPLANPTGSAETESPEESSNATCEDPEEKDPKSVPEPEQNVLNAFCIQLFFIDKKYEMRSVDFLPYIFKLFPDRDFCVISVPKLGPEFPLLQTFLRAVPQSSSTLPHELYIYHRSGLLKTFEVRITVSSDRHAIESLLKKLSLHESMLEDLDKFYQARQNKDGTPMQVFVAQVVEQVVGILIIKNEEDIDYIRAHYNIENFIYFSHHQREEHGQLCHFALNPIFQHYAKHFLKEALRLSHKSCLYYPIYPSYLTQKNASAHSLTSALSSMVPVRPRRQIIYPLEELGLNAPSRQVTADQTPYALNHINRKLTMEPKATVNIRIVVVGASDTGISFLEVLAFCPHLRFNNLTLISKLGLPSYCNNEKTSFLATSHSYTDRDYAQLSLRSWVNVIEGKMMGINRADKHVLVSGDRKVPYDHLILCTGQQYQVPCPSGVDISQPITNSELPVQAEQRYTGAIPSNLLTLNDDHDCQRAHSWLLENFVDLEGDVVIYGNTIDVFTCVTKLLSMGVAGNRIKVVHPPTDSQLTCFSSPAVEEAVRAALRRSEVQVHRDGLLAQLNDGQDPEPLSSVSFTTQSQPIRMKCAVFINFFRKGVDYNAFKSINDACLVYDGRLVIDSKFHTNDSTIRAAGPLTKFARSYHADQWSHAGFNSKEVGVELARALLPFFDPTLESETTPSAPEDQLIPLYSQAKIQGGTLPGGYSYLHVTRPAINPSKQSLTESAKYGREIGTGKVEEGNYFRLFLNQFGLVESLTCLSKEPFPVSNYLCLYGRHELLLNRLCARFDEGLITDLYSFFKERWCMAIYHDRFVDFEEEVRQIIESANVQDEDNLLLIPEIIQKMVEEQLVTSEDPNLYLQNVFAKSDGLTPLKRGVLNYLKYNRYHLTMYAQPEFM
;
A
#
# COMPACT_ATOMS: atom_id res chain seq x y z
N MET A 1 8.10 -30.17 -3.42
CA MET A 1 7.92 -31.19 -2.36
C MET A 1 9.09 -32.17 -2.44
N ARG A 2 9.62 -32.60 -1.29
CA ARG A 2 10.73 -33.57 -1.19
C ARG A 2 10.32 -34.69 -0.24
N THR A 3 10.91 -35.88 -0.37
CA THR A 3 10.65 -37.00 0.52
C THR A 3 11.77 -37.15 1.55
N VAL A 4 11.40 -37.46 2.80
CA VAL A 4 12.33 -37.87 3.86
C VAL A 4 11.97 -39.28 4.28
N THR A 5 12.98 -40.14 4.38
CA THR A 5 12.82 -41.53 4.80
C THR A 5 12.89 -41.66 6.31
N ASN A 6 11.89 -42.32 6.90
CA ASN A 6 11.90 -42.72 8.32
C ASN A 6 12.79 -43.96 8.53
N TRP A 7 13.10 -44.32 9.78
CA TRP A 7 13.79 -45.55 10.23
C TRP A 7 13.14 -46.85 9.73
N CYS A 8 11.89 -46.80 9.27
CA CYS A 8 11.14 -47.93 8.71
C CYS A 8 11.19 -48.00 7.16
N ASP A 9 12.03 -47.18 6.50
CA ASP A 9 12.14 -47.00 5.04
C ASP A 9 10.85 -46.47 4.35
N ASP A 10 9.89 -45.95 5.11
CA ASP A 10 8.72 -45.24 4.57
C ASP A 10 9.11 -43.80 4.16
N GLU A 11 8.77 -43.41 2.93
CA GLU A 11 8.99 -42.06 2.40
C GLU A 11 7.83 -41.12 2.80
N GLU A 12 8.13 -40.12 3.63
CA GLU A 12 7.17 -39.07 3.97
C GLU A 12 7.43 -37.81 3.13
N THR A 13 6.39 -37.31 2.47
CA THR A 13 6.50 -36.07 1.68
C THR A 13 6.44 -34.87 2.60
N ILE A 14 7.53 -34.09 2.60
CA ILE A 14 7.68 -32.90 3.42
C ILE A 14 7.65 -31.62 2.60
N SER A 15 7.22 -30.55 3.27
CA SER A 15 7.30 -29.17 2.81
C SER A 15 8.06 -28.35 3.86
N VAL A 16 8.88 -27.41 3.41
CA VAL A 16 9.61 -26.51 4.31
C VAL A 16 9.13 -25.11 4.03
N ARG A 17 8.63 -24.42 5.05
CA ARG A 17 8.16 -23.04 4.98
C ARG A 17 8.69 -22.22 6.14
N ARG A 18 8.54 -20.90 6.07
CA ARG A 18 8.75 -20.06 7.23
C ARG A 18 7.75 -20.40 8.33
N THR A 19 8.21 -20.27 9.56
CA THR A 19 7.38 -20.52 10.74
C THR A 19 6.30 -19.44 10.86
N GLU A 20 5.08 -19.89 11.07
CA GLU A 20 3.93 -19.04 11.36
C GLU A 20 3.69 -19.01 12.88
N SER A 21 3.01 -17.98 13.37
CA SER A 21 2.67 -17.88 14.79
C SER A 21 1.73 -19.00 15.26
N SER A 22 0.91 -19.54 14.36
CA SER A 22 0.05 -20.70 14.56
C SER A 22 0.83 -21.97 14.92
N ASP A 23 2.03 -22.14 14.38
CA ASP A 23 2.90 -23.31 14.61
C ASP A 23 3.39 -23.40 16.06
N ALA A 24 3.34 -22.29 16.82
CA ALA A 24 3.96 -22.18 18.14
C ALA A 24 3.49 -23.25 19.13
N ARG A 25 2.24 -23.73 19.02
CA ARG A 25 1.72 -24.79 19.89
C ARG A 25 2.38 -26.13 19.58
N GLU A 26 2.35 -26.56 18.32
CA GLU A 26 2.94 -27.83 17.90
C GLU A 26 4.46 -27.84 18.11
N ILE A 27 5.13 -26.69 17.94
CA ILE A 27 6.56 -26.55 18.26
C ILE A 27 6.83 -26.78 19.75
N ASN A 28 5.98 -26.25 20.65
CA ASN A 28 6.12 -26.49 22.09
C ASN A 28 5.94 -27.97 22.44
N ASP A 29 5.04 -28.68 21.75
CA ASP A 29 4.78 -30.11 21.99
C ASP A 29 5.98 -31.00 21.61
N LEU A 30 6.86 -30.52 20.73
CA LEU A 30 8.11 -31.19 20.34
C LEU A 30 9.29 -30.92 21.29
N ILE A 31 9.17 -30.02 22.27
CA ILE A 31 10.25 -29.71 23.22
C ILE A 31 10.40 -30.88 24.21
N THR A 32 11.60 -31.48 24.24
CA THR A 32 11.93 -32.56 25.18
C THR A 32 12.92 -32.08 26.26
N PRO A 33 13.09 -32.81 27.37
CA PRO A 33 14.14 -32.51 28.34
C PRO A 33 15.56 -32.49 27.75
N ALA A 34 15.81 -33.23 26.66
CA ALA A 34 17.08 -33.19 25.93
C ALA A 34 17.25 -31.85 25.19
N THR A 35 16.17 -31.34 24.57
CA THR A 35 16.14 -30.00 23.96
C THR A 35 16.43 -28.92 25.00
N GLU A 36 15.77 -28.97 26.16
CA GLU A 36 15.99 -28.00 27.25
C GLU A 36 17.43 -28.04 27.80
N ALA A 37 18.09 -29.20 27.77
CA ALA A 37 19.49 -29.33 28.22
C ALA A 37 20.48 -28.59 27.29
N VAL A 38 20.16 -28.46 26.00
CA VAL A 38 20.99 -27.80 24.99
C VAL A 38 20.66 -26.31 24.87
N PHE A 39 19.37 -25.98 24.74
CA PHE A 39 18.89 -24.62 24.43
C PHE A 39 18.35 -23.85 25.64
N GLY A 40 18.25 -24.50 26.81
CA GLY A 40 17.61 -23.94 28.00
C GLY A 40 16.09 -23.94 27.89
N ARG A 41 15.43 -23.26 28.84
CA ARG A 41 13.98 -23.06 28.79
C ARG A 41 13.65 -21.94 27.82
N VAL A 42 13.02 -22.30 26.70
CA VAL A 42 12.70 -21.38 25.62
C VAL A 42 11.21 -21.05 25.63
N ASN A 43 10.87 -19.76 25.61
CA ASN A 43 9.53 -19.32 25.28
C ASN A 43 9.43 -19.23 23.74
N VAL A 44 8.77 -20.20 23.10
CA VAL A 44 8.68 -20.29 21.64
C VAL A 44 8.09 -19.02 21.02
N ILE A 45 7.01 -18.47 21.57
CA ILE A 45 6.37 -17.26 21.02
C ILE A 45 7.34 -16.08 21.06
N TYR A 46 8.02 -15.89 22.18
CA TYR A 46 9.02 -14.83 22.32
C TYR A 46 10.21 -15.03 21.36
N LEU A 47 10.69 -16.26 21.22
CA LEU A 47 11.78 -16.58 20.31
C LEU A 47 11.41 -16.34 18.84
N LEU A 48 10.23 -16.82 18.42
CA LEU A 48 9.70 -16.56 17.07
C LEU A 48 9.54 -15.07 16.81
N GLU A 49 9.27 -14.26 17.83
CA GLU A 49 9.17 -12.82 17.71
C GLU A 49 10.52 -12.13 17.50
N LYS A 50 11.57 -12.61 18.16
CA LYS A 50 12.92 -12.01 18.11
C LYS A 50 13.83 -12.61 17.05
N ALA A 51 13.50 -13.78 16.51
CA ALA A 51 14.27 -14.48 15.50
C ALA A 51 14.43 -13.65 14.21
N ASN A 52 15.62 -13.69 13.61
CA ASN A 52 15.83 -13.13 12.27
C ASN A 52 15.25 -14.07 11.20
N LEU A 53 15.35 -15.39 11.42
CA LEU A 53 14.79 -16.41 10.53
C LEU A 53 14.28 -17.59 11.35
N ALA A 54 13.09 -18.09 11.02
CA ALA A 54 12.48 -19.26 11.63
C ALA A 54 11.86 -20.13 10.54
N VAL A 55 12.14 -21.43 10.58
CA VAL A 55 11.75 -22.39 9.54
C VAL A 55 11.06 -23.59 10.18
N THR A 56 9.94 -24.00 9.58
CA THR A 56 9.15 -25.16 9.98
C THR A 56 9.09 -26.18 8.85
N VAL A 57 9.26 -27.45 9.18
CA VAL A 57 9.04 -28.58 8.29
C VAL A 57 7.66 -29.16 8.59
N THR A 58 6.82 -29.28 7.57
CA THR A 58 5.48 -29.86 7.68
C THR A 58 5.28 -31.02 6.73
N ASN A 59 4.34 -31.91 7.06
CA ASN A 59 3.90 -32.96 6.14
C ASN A 59 2.80 -32.46 5.17
N SER A 60 2.28 -33.34 4.32
CA SER A 60 1.20 -33.01 3.38
C SER A 60 -0.13 -32.58 4.04
N LYS A 61 -0.31 -32.86 5.33
CA LYS A 61 -1.45 -32.41 6.13
C LYS A 61 -1.19 -31.08 6.86
N ASN A 62 -0.04 -30.46 6.62
CA ASN A 62 0.44 -29.25 7.29
C ASN A 62 0.70 -29.42 8.81
N GLU A 63 0.92 -30.65 9.29
CA GLU A 63 1.33 -30.93 10.67
C GLU A 63 2.83 -30.65 10.84
N VAL A 64 3.24 -30.07 11.96
CA VAL A 64 4.64 -29.68 12.24
C VAL A 64 5.47 -30.93 12.61
N LEU A 65 6.47 -31.23 11.79
CA LEU A 65 7.42 -32.32 12.00
C LEU A 65 8.72 -31.87 12.69
N ALA A 66 9.19 -30.67 12.34
CA ALA A 66 10.41 -30.09 12.90
C ALA A 66 10.42 -28.57 12.76
N HIS A 67 11.25 -27.92 13.59
CA HIS A 67 11.38 -26.47 13.61
C HIS A 67 12.81 -26.06 14.00
N ALA A 68 13.27 -24.95 13.41
CA ALA A 68 14.49 -24.27 13.81
C ALA A 68 14.35 -22.74 13.81
N ALA A 69 14.93 -22.09 14.81
CA ALA A 69 14.98 -20.63 14.93
C ALA A 69 16.42 -20.11 14.98
N PHE A 70 16.67 -19.04 14.23
CA PHE A 70 17.99 -18.46 14.01
C PHE A 70 18.03 -16.96 14.31
N LEU A 71 19.06 -16.53 15.04
CA LEU A 71 19.33 -15.12 15.34
C LEU A 71 20.72 -14.71 14.84
N ASP A 72 20.96 -13.41 14.75
CA ASP A 72 22.23 -12.80 14.34
C ASP A 72 23.27 -12.65 15.46
N HIS A 73 23.01 -13.25 16.62
CA HIS A 73 23.92 -13.31 17.78
C HIS A 73 23.76 -14.66 18.51
N PRO A 74 24.73 -15.09 19.35
CA PRO A 74 24.62 -16.34 20.13
C PRO A 74 23.42 -16.37 21.10
N SER A 75 22.98 -17.58 21.49
CA SER A 75 21.78 -17.88 22.31
C SER A 75 21.88 -17.54 23.79
N THR A 76 22.99 -16.94 24.21
CA THR A 76 23.38 -16.89 25.61
C THR A 76 23.82 -15.49 26.00
N ASP A 77 23.52 -15.04 27.23
CA ASP A 77 23.97 -13.76 27.82
C ASP A 77 25.52 -13.67 28.01
N LEU A 78 26.30 -14.52 27.33
CA LEU A 78 27.75 -14.61 27.41
C LEU A 78 28.46 -13.42 26.82
N VAL A 79 27.90 -12.92 25.73
CA VAL A 79 28.46 -11.82 24.98
C VAL A 79 27.35 -10.86 24.62
N ASP A 80 27.66 -9.59 24.78
CA ASP A 80 26.81 -8.53 24.28
C ASP A 80 26.53 -8.75 22.78
N PRO A 81 25.27 -8.70 22.32
CA PRO A 81 24.94 -8.91 20.91
C PRO A 81 25.72 -8.01 19.95
N ALA A 82 26.17 -6.81 20.36
CA ALA A 82 26.97 -5.94 19.52
C ALA A 82 28.43 -6.43 19.36
N GLY A 83 28.95 -7.15 20.36
CA GLY A 83 30.36 -7.58 20.46
C GLY A 83 30.66 -9.05 20.18
N TRP A 84 29.72 -9.82 19.61
CA TRP A 84 29.90 -11.26 19.44
C TRP A 84 31.04 -11.66 18.49
N GLU A 85 31.29 -10.90 17.42
CA GLU A 85 32.28 -11.25 16.39
C GLU A 85 33.72 -11.26 16.95
N PRO A 86 34.22 -10.17 17.57
CA PRO A 86 35.53 -10.17 18.23
C PRO A 86 35.64 -11.23 19.33
N TRP A 87 34.53 -11.50 20.03
CA TRP A 87 34.49 -12.54 21.05
C TRP A 87 34.67 -13.94 20.46
N LEU A 88 33.99 -14.25 19.34
CA LEU A 88 34.07 -15.55 18.69
C LEU A 88 35.49 -15.82 18.16
N HIS A 89 36.08 -14.84 17.45
CA HIS A 89 37.45 -14.97 16.92
C HIS A 89 38.51 -15.12 18.02
N LYS A 90 38.28 -14.51 19.19
CA LYS A 90 39.18 -14.64 20.34
C LYS A 90 39.16 -16.03 20.98
N HIS A 91 38.02 -16.72 20.96
CA HIS A 91 37.85 -17.99 21.68
C HIS A 91 37.88 -19.22 20.76
N PHE A 92 37.54 -19.07 19.48
CA PHE A 92 37.43 -20.15 18.52
C PHE A 92 38.11 -19.81 17.19
N SER A 93 38.55 -20.83 16.46
CA SER A 93 39.21 -20.69 15.16
C SER A 93 38.20 -20.29 14.06
N SER A 94 37.80 -19.02 13.98
CA SER A 94 36.70 -18.56 13.12
C SER A 94 36.93 -17.20 12.42
N ASP A 95 38.15 -16.93 11.96
CA ASP A 95 38.59 -15.62 11.45
C ASP A 95 37.84 -15.11 10.19
N LYS A 96 37.01 -15.96 9.55
CA LYS A 96 36.24 -15.63 8.33
C LYS A 96 34.76 -15.37 8.59
N SER A 97 34.30 -15.59 9.83
CA SER A 97 32.91 -15.35 10.22
C SER A 97 32.70 -13.86 10.49
N THR A 98 31.67 -13.28 9.87
CA THR A 98 31.29 -11.87 10.01
C THR A 98 29.77 -11.76 10.21
N PRO A 99 29.24 -10.62 10.69
CA PRO A 99 27.81 -10.41 10.80
C PRO A 99 27.03 -10.51 9.49
N LEU A 100 27.69 -10.34 8.34
CA LEU A 100 27.07 -10.52 7.02
C LEU A 100 26.78 -11.98 6.70
N ASN A 101 27.70 -12.89 7.06
CA ASN A 101 27.70 -14.27 6.57
C ASN A 101 27.38 -15.34 7.63
N THR A 102 26.92 -14.91 8.80
CA THR A 102 26.76 -15.76 9.99
C THR A 102 25.38 -15.64 10.63
N LEU A 103 24.81 -16.77 11.06
CA LEU A 103 23.66 -16.88 11.95
C LEU A 103 23.95 -17.89 13.08
N PHE A 104 23.14 -17.85 14.13
CA PHE A 104 23.23 -18.74 15.28
C PHE A 104 21.93 -19.52 15.46
N LEU A 105 22.03 -20.83 15.68
CA LEU A 105 20.89 -21.70 16.00
C LEU A 105 20.50 -21.52 17.48
N HIS A 106 19.26 -21.12 17.74
CA HIS A 106 18.75 -20.87 19.10
C HIS A 106 17.74 -21.92 19.57
N LEU A 107 17.10 -22.62 18.64
CA LEU A 107 16.22 -23.74 18.94
C LEU A 107 16.21 -24.67 17.75
N PHE A 108 16.28 -25.97 18.03
CA PHE A 108 15.94 -27.03 17.09
C PHE A 108 15.09 -28.07 17.82
N VAL A 109 13.96 -28.42 17.21
CA VAL A 109 13.07 -29.49 17.67
C VAL A 109 12.60 -30.30 16.47
N ALA A 110 12.46 -31.61 16.64
CA ALA A 110 11.97 -32.49 15.59
C ALA A 110 11.36 -33.75 16.19
N GLN A 111 10.49 -34.40 15.43
CA GLN A 111 10.08 -35.77 15.73
C GLN A 111 11.30 -36.71 15.68
N PRO A 112 11.50 -37.60 16.68
CA PRO A 112 12.71 -38.42 16.80
C PRO A 112 13.05 -39.24 15.55
N ASP A 113 12.01 -39.76 14.91
CA ASP A 113 12.04 -40.65 13.75
C ASP A 113 12.52 -39.94 12.46
N LEU A 114 12.32 -38.62 12.37
CA LEU A 114 12.61 -37.82 11.17
C LEU A 114 13.67 -36.74 11.42
N SER A 115 14.20 -36.64 12.64
CA SER A 115 15.07 -35.54 13.10
C SER A 115 16.24 -35.27 12.16
N LEU A 116 16.93 -36.32 11.70
CA LEU A 116 18.08 -36.17 10.80
C LEU A 116 17.70 -35.63 9.42
N GLY A 117 16.65 -36.18 8.81
CA GLY A 117 16.18 -35.73 7.50
C GLY A 117 15.67 -34.29 7.54
N CYS A 118 14.91 -33.96 8.58
CA CYS A 118 14.44 -32.61 8.84
C CYS A 118 15.60 -31.62 9.08
N ALA A 119 16.61 -31.98 9.87
CA ALA A 119 17.78 -31.12 10.13
C ALA A 119 18.55 -30.79 8.85
N LYS A 120 18.77 -31.79 7.98
CA LYS A 120 19.42 -31.59 6.67
C LYS A 120 18.60 -30.68 5.75
N GLU A 121 17.28 -30.86 5.70
CA GLU A 121 16.40 -30.03 4.85
C GLU A 121 16.23 -28.60 5.38
N ILE A 122 16.20 -28.41 6.69
CA ILE A 122 16.27 -27.07 7.32
C ILE A 122 17.58 -26.38 6.93
N ALA A 123 18.73 -27.05 7.10
CA ALA A 123 20.03 -26.48 6.73
C ALA A 123 20.08 -26.10 5.24
N ARG A 124 19.63 -26.99 4.34
CA ARG A 124 19.51 -26.70 2.90
C ARG A 124 18.64 -25.47 2.64
N THR A 125 17.49 -25.38 3.29
CA THR A 125 16.53 -24.28 3.09
C THR A 125 17.10 -22.96 3.58
N VAL A 126 17.73 -22.93 4.75
CA VAL A 126 18.34 -21.72 5.35
C VAL A 126 19.48 -21.19 4.49
N PHE A 127 20.40 -22.06 4.05
CA PHE A 127 21.50 -21.67 3.16
C PHE A 127 21.06 -21.33 1.73
N SER A 128 19.91 -21.86 1.31
CA SER A 128 19.29 -21.46 0.04
C SER A 128 18.63 -20.09 0.18
N ALA A 129 17.94 -19.81 1.29
CA ALA A 129 17.18 -18.57 1.47
C ALA A 129 18.05 -17.30 1.56
N ILE A 130 19.30 -17.42 2.04
CA ILE A 130 20.19 -16.27 2.26
C ILE A 130 21.49 -16.48 1.46
N ILE A 131 21.71 -15.64 0.44
CA ILE A 131 22.83 -15.75 -0.50
C ILE A 131 24.18 -15.49 0.17
N GLU A 132 24.25 -14.61 1.16
CA GLU A 132 25.49 -14.24 1.85
C GLU A 132 25.86 -15.18 2.99
N LEU A 133 24.93 -16.02 3.46
CA LEU A 133 25.13 -16.90 4.59
C LEU A 133 26.13 -18.01 4.23
N HIS A 134 27.16 -18.19 5.04
CA HIS A 134 28.16 -19.25 4.90
C HIS A 134 28.25 -20.16 6.13
N TYR A 135 27.95 -19.59 7.31
CA TYR A 135 28.13 -20.25 8.59
C TYR A 135 26.85 -20.17 9.42
N VAL A 136 26.43 -21.30 9.96
CA VAL A 136 25.50 -21.35 11.09
C VAL A 136 26.27 -21.89 12.28
N PHE A 137 26.28 -21.16 13.39
CA PHE A 137 26.92 -21.62 14.62
C PHE A 137 25.91 -22.10 15.64
N LEU A 138 26.34 -23.05 16.47
CA LEU A 138 25.66 -23.46 17.68
C LEU A 138 26.65 -23.29 18.85
N VAL A 139 26.30 -22.46 19.82
CA VAL A 139 27.13 -22.22 21.01
C VAL A 139 26.37 -22.74 22.22
N ILE A 140 27.00 -23.62 23.00
CA ILE A 140 26.39 -24.25 24.18
C ILE A 140 27.27 -24.07 25.42
N THR A 141 26.61 -23.92 26.58
CA THR A 141 27.25 -23.66 27.87
C THR A 141 27.51 -24.92 28.70
N ASN A 142 26.80 -26.00 28.40
CA ASN A 142 26.91 -27.28 29.09
C ASN A 142 27.54 -28.33 28.17
N SER A 143 28.22 -29.31 28.75
CA SER A 143 28.60 -30.57 28.09
C SER A 143 27.37 -31.47 27.80
N ALA A 144 26.25 -30.88 27.38
CA ALA A 144 25.07 -31.60 26.97
C ALA A 144 25.38 -32.38 25.69
N CYS A 145 24.95 -33.63 25.63
CA CYS A 145 25.09 -34.45 24.42
C CYS A 145 24.12 -33.89 23.37
N LEU A 146 24.65 -33.38 22.26
CA LEU A 146 23.83 -33.02 21.11
C LEU A 146 23.12 -34.26 20.59
N GLU A 147 21.89 -34.10 20.10
CA GLU A 147 21.19 -35.20 19.46
C GLU A 147 21.92 -35.65 18.17
N PRO A 148 21.77 -36.91 17.74
CA PRO A 148 22.49 -37.45 16.59
C PRO A 148 22.33 -36.61 15.31
N ALA A 149 21.14 -36.05 15.08
CA ALA A 149 20.87 -35.21 13.92
C ALA A 149 21.75 -33.95 13.88
N LEU A 150 21.92 -33.27 15.02
CA LEU A 150 22.77 -32.09 15.13
C LEU A 150 24.25 -32.45 14.99
N LEU A 151 24.70 -33.58 15.56
CA LEU A 151 26.08 -34.05 15.44
C LEU A 151 26.49 -34.38 14.00
N GLU A 152 25.54 -34.74 13.14
CA GLU A 152 25.82 -35.04 11.74
C GLU A 152 25.94 -33.77 10.87
N ILE A 153 25.25 -32.69 11.23
CA ILE A 153 25.27 -31.43 10.45
C ILE A 153 26.23 -30.37 11.01
N PHE A 154 26.64 -30.50 12.27
CA PHE A 154 27.52 -29.55 12.97
C PHE A 154 28.88 -30.17 13.30
N GLU A 155 29.96 -29.46 12.96
CA GLU A 155 31.33 -29.83 13.28
C GLU A 155 31.84 -29.04 14.50
N PRO A 156 32.54 -29.65 15.47
CA PRO A 156 33.04 -28.94 16.64
C PRO A 156 34.18 -27.98 16.27
N LEU A 157 34.13 -26.73 16.74
CA LEU A 157 35.26 -25.80 16.61
C LEU A 157 36.32 -26.05 17.68
N GLY A 158 37.58 -25.97 17.27
CA GLY A 158 38.70 -25.91 18.21
C GLY A 158 38.65 -24.64 19.07
N CYS A 159 38.52 -24.82 20.38
CA CYS A 159 38.71 -23.73 21.35
C CYS A 159 40.21 -23.35 21.40
N LEU A 160 40.48 -22.05 21.29
CA LEU A 160 41.83 -21.47 21.32
C LEU A 160 42.39 -21.30 22.74
N GLN A 161 41.57 -21.59 23.76
CA GLN A 161 41.92 -21.48 25.18
C GLN A 161 41.95 -22.85 25.85
N SER A 162 42.82 -23.03 26.85
CA SER A 162 43.02 -24.32 27.54
C SER A 162 41.87 -24.72 28.49
N GLN A 163 40.94 -23.81 28.80
CA GLN A 163 39.75 -24.03 29.64
C GLN A 163 38.56 -23.21 29.11
N CYS A 164 37.90 -23.67 28.03
CA CYS A 164 36.62 -23.10 27.62
C CYS A 164 35.47 -23.70 28.45
N GLN A 165 34.65 -22.86 29.08
CA GLN A 165 33.36 -23.26 29.67
C GLN A 165 32.25 -23.48 28.61
N TRP A 166 32.59 -23.29 27.34
CA TRP A 166 31.66 -23.22 26.22
C TRP A 166 32.15 -24.13 25.10
N SER A 167 31.22 -24.77 24.40
CA SER A 167 31.50 -25.49 23.16
C SER A 167 30.81 -24.78 22.02
N ALA A 168 31.51 -24.59 20.90
CA ALA A 168 30.96 -24.02 19.68
C ALA A 168 31.05 -25.05 18.56
N PHE A 169 30.00 -25.11 17.75
CA PHE A 169 29.93 -25.96 16.57
C PHE A 169 29.56 -25.12 15.36
N VAL A 170 30.03 -25.53 14.17
CA VAL A 170 29.78 -24.85 12.90
C VAL A 170 29.11 -25.81 11.91
N CYS A 171 28.10 -25.30 11.24
CA CYS A 171 27.50 -25.91 10.08
C CYS A 171 27.89 -25.06 8.86
N HIS A 172 28.53 -25.69 7.88
CA HIS A 172 29.07 -25.03 6.71
C HIS A 172 28.12 -25.14 5.51
N ARG A 173 27.92 -24.02 4.80
CA ARG A 173 27.09 -24.00 3.58
C ARG A 173 27.52 -25.01 2.53
N HIS A 174 28.82 -25.19 2.32
CA HIS A 174 29.33 -26.06 1.24
C HIS A 174 28.95 -27.54 1.41
N ASN A 175 28.57 -27.97 2.63
CA ASN A 175 28.07 -29.32 2.89
C ASN A 175 26.65 -29.54 2.34
N PHE A 176 25.89 -28.47 2.09
CA PHE A 176 24.49 -28.52 1.66
C PHE A 176 24.26 -27.87 0.29
N CYS A 177 25.09 -26.89 -0.06
CA CYS A 177 25.05 -26.15 -1.31
C CYS A 177 26.48 -26.10 -1.89
N PRO A 178 26.86 -27.05 -2.75
CA PRO A 178 28.23 -27.16 -3.25
C PRO A 178 28.64 -25.88 -3.98
N THR A 179 29.93 -25.55 -3.91
CA THR A 179 30.48 -24.42 -4.64
C THR A 179 30.70 -24.80 -6.08
N LEU A 180 30.05 -24.07 -7.00
CA LEU A 180 30.17 -24.36 -8.41
C LEU A 180 31.49 -23.80 -8.94
N HIS A 181 32.18 -24.61 -9.74
CA HIS A 181 33.38 -24.15 -10.44
C HIS A 181 32.95 -23.49 -11.76
N VAL A 182 33.37 -22.25 -11.98
CA VAL A 182 33.06 -21.52 -13.21
C VAL A 182 34.27 -21.51 -14.13
N ARG A 183 34.07 -21.94 -15.37
CA ARG A 183 35.10 -22.00 -16.42
C ARG A 183 34.56 -21.56 -17.77
N ARG A 184 35.46 -21.38 -18.74
CA ARG A 184 35.09 -21.08 -20.13
C ARG A 184 34.26 -22.23 -20.72
N ALA A 185 33.21 -21.89 -21.45
CA ALA A 185 32.35 -22.84 -22.15
C ALA A 185 33.10 -23.48 -23.34
N ARG A 186 32.85 -24.76 -23.57
CA ARG A 186 33.39 -25.59 -24.66
C ARG A 186 32.24 -26.16 -25.47
N VAL A 187 32.48 -26.47 -26.75
CA VAL A 187 31.44 -27.03 -27.63
C VAL A 187 30.87 -28.36 -27.09
N GLU A 188 31.69 -29.13 -26.36
CA GLU A 188 31.29 -30.36 -25.65
C GLU A 188 30.19 -30.12 -24.60
N ASP A 189 30.11 -28.91 -24.01
CA ASP A 189 29.10 -28.57 -23.01
C ASP A 189 27.69 -28.43 -23.64
N HIS A 190 27.58 -28.42 -24.97
CA HIS A 190 26.30 -28.27 -25.69
C HIS A 190 25.26 -29.33 -25.28
N ASP A 191 25.68 -30.59 -25.15
CA ASP A 191 24.76 -31.70 -24.88
C ASP A 191 24.13 -31.57 -23.48
N ASP A 192 24.94 -31.22 -22.48
CA ASP A 192 24.51 -30.98 -21.09
C ASP A 192 23.53 -29.79 -21.02
N LEU A 193 23.84 -28.70 -21.73
CA LEU A 193 23.10 -27.44 -21.64
C LEU A 193 21.80 -27.43 -22.47
N THR A 194 21.68 -28.27 -23.50
CA THR A 194 20.52 -28.28 -24.39
C THR A 194 19.23 -28.63 -23.64
N HIS A 195 19.29 -29.58 -22.72
CA HIS A 195 18.15 -29.95 -21.88
C HIS A 195 17.76 -28.80 -20.93
N LEU A 196 18.73 -28.13 -20.31
CA LEU A 196 18.49 -26.99 -19.42
C LEU A 196 17.85 -25.80 -20.16
N LEU A 197 18.34 -25.51 -21.38
CA LEU A 197 17.78 -24.46 -22.22
C LEU A 197 16.34 -24.79 -22.65
N ALA A 198 16.04 -26.05 -22.96
CA ALA A 198 14.69 -26.47 -23.34
C ALA A 198 13.69 -26.33 -22.17
N GLU A 199 14.12 -26.60 -20.95
CA GLU A 199 13.28 -26.45 -19.75
C GLU A 199 12.99 -24.99 -19.39
N GLN A 200 14.00 -24.11 -19.50
CA GLN A 200 13.89 -22.72 -19.06
C GLN A 200 13.49 -21.73 -20.15
N ALA A 201 13.78 -22.06 -21.42
CA ALA A 201 13.50 -21.21 -22.56
C ALA A 201 12.56 -21.93 -23.56
N LYS A 202 11.31 -22.16 -23.14
CA LYS A 202 10.23 -22.71 -23.98
C LYS A 202 10.03 -21.99 -25.33
N VAL A 203 10.54 -20.75 -25.48
CA VAL A 203 10.44 -19.90 -26.68
C VAL A 203 11.73 -19.90 -27.54
N CYS A 204 12.90 -20.18 -26.96
CA CYS A 204 14.17 -20.05 -27.69
C CYS A 204 14.48 -21.26 -28.59
N SER A 205 14.09 -22.47 -28.21
CA SER A 205 14.37 -23.69 -28.98
C SER A 205 13.67 -23.73 -30.34
N THR A 206 12.53 -23.03 -30.48
CA THR A 206 11.76 -22.95 -31.74
C THR A 206 12.25 -21.86 -32.68
N SER A 207 12.98 -20.86 -32.18
CA SER A 207 13.29 -19.63 -32.93
C SER A 207 14.72 -19.58 -33.49
N TYR A 208 15.69 -20.23 -32.83
CA TYR A 208 17.12 -20.10 -33.16
C TYR A 208 17.78 -21.40 -33.69
N GLY A 209 17.04 -22.51 -33.76
CA GLY A 209 17.52 -23.79 -34.27
C GLY A 209 18.35 -24.61 -33.25
N PRO A 210 18.62 -25.91 -33.54
CA PRO A 210 19.25 -26.83 -32.59
C PRO A 210 20.72 -26.53 -32.30
N TYR A 211 21.42 -25.83 -33.21
CA TYR A 211 22.87 -25.54 -33.08
C TYR A 211 23.19 -24.15 -32.51
N PHE A 212 22.18 -23.35 -32.16
CA PHE A 212 22.36 -21.97 -31.68
C PHE A 212 23.38 -21.86 -30.54
N LEU A 213 23.29 -22.74 -29.54
CA LEU A 213 24.17 -22.69 -28.38
C LEU A 213 25.62 -23.08 -28.75
N ALA A 214 25.79 -24.04 -29.67
CA ALA A 214 27.12 -24.43 -30.15
C ALA A 214 27.78 -23.31 -30.95
N GLU A 215 27.03 -22.64 -31.84
CA GLU A 215 27.51 -21.46 -32.58
C GLU A 215 27.86 -20.30 -31.63
N LEU A 216 27.05 -20.09 -30.60
CA LEU A 216 27.28 -19.05 -29.59
C LEU A 216 28.52 -19.37 -28.73
N ILE A 217 28.80 -20.63 -28.42
CA ILE A 217 30.02 -21.04 -27.73
C ILE A 217 31.25 -20.93 -28.65
N ASP A 218 31.12 -21.24 -29.94
CA ASP A 218 32.22 -21.17 -30.91
C ASP A 218 32.61 -19.72 -31.25
N ALA A 219 31.66 -18.78 -31.21
CA ALA A 219 31.85 -17.37 -31.56
C ALA A 219 32.61 -16.51 -30.52
N GLN A 220 33.13 -17.10 -29.45
CA GLN A 220 33.86 -16.40 -28.37
C GLN A 220 35.10 -15.64 -28.87
N ASN A 221 35.23 -14.36 -28.53
CA ASN A 221 36.33 -13.45 -28.89
C ASN A 221 36.67 -12.48 -27.73
N ASP A 222 37.46 -11.43 -27.99
CA ASP A 222 37.87 -10.49 -26.93
C ASP A 222 36.70 -9.71 -26.30
N ASP A 223 35.67 -9.39 -27.09
CA ASP A 223 34.49 -8.63 -26.66
C ASP A 223 33.28 -9.52 -26.31
N PHE A 224 33.35 -10.83 -26.53
CA PHE A 224 32.24 -11.76 -26.35
C PHE A 224 32.73 -13.07 -25.76
N HIS A 225 32.23 -13.43 -24.57
CA HIS A 225 32.67 -14.62 -23.84
C HIS A 225 31.49 -15.47 -23.38
N ALA A 226 31.71 -16.78 -23.27
CA ALA A 226 30.75 -17.72 -22.73
C ALA A 226 31.40 -18.56 -21.62
N ALA A 227 30.66 -18.76 -20.52
CA ALA A 227 31.13 -19.50 -19.36
C ALA A 227 30.05 -20.49 -18.88
N VAL A 228 30.51 -21.61 -18.32
CA VAL A 228 29.67 -22.62 -17.68
C VAL A 228 30.05 -22.75 -16.21
N CYS A 229 29.06 -23.08 -15.39
CA CYS A 229 29.30 -23.57 -14.04
C CYS A 229 29.15 -25.10 -14.04
N GLU A 230 30.12 -25.81 -13.46
CA GLU A 230 30.13 -27.26 -13.40
C GLU A 230 29.99 -27.77 -11.97
N ASN A 231 29.25 -28.87 -11.82
CA ASN A 231 29.18 -29.68 -10.62
C ASN A 231 29.59 -31.10 -10.97
N GLU A 232 30.63 -31.63 -10.30
CA GLU A 232 31.16 -32.98 -10.54
C GLU A 232 31.48 -33.28 -12.04
N GLY A 233 31.89 -32.25 -12.79
CA GLY A 233 32.28 -32.36 -14.20
C GLY A 233 31.14 -32.25 -15.21
N THR A 234 29.89 -32.08 -14.77
CA THR A 234 28.73 -31.82 -15.64
C THR A 234 28.40 -30.33 -15.65
N ALA A 235 28.11 -29.75 -16.82
CA ALA A 235 27.71 -28.34 -16.91
C ALA A 235 26.26 -28.16 -16.41
N VAL A 236 26.07 -27.39 -15.33
CA VAL A 236 24.77 -27.19 -14.67
C VAL A 236 24.21 -25.77 -14.86
N GLY A 237 24.95 -24.90 -15.55
CA GLY A 237 24.50 -23.56 -15.90
C GLY A 237 25.42 -22.86 -16.88
N PHE A 238 24.90 -21.83 -17.53
CA PHE A 238 25.54 -21.13 -18.63
C PHE A 238 25.31 -19.63 -18.53
N ILE A 239 26.35 -18.86 -18.86
CA ILE A 239 26.27 -17.41 -19.01
C ILE A 239 27.04 -16.95 -20.25
N SER A 240 26.45 -16.02 -20.99
CA SER A 240 27.09 -15.34 -22.12
C SER A 240 27.12 -13.84 -21.86
N VAL A 241 28.29 -13.23 -22.09
CA VAL A 241 28.56 -11.82 -21.80
C VAL A 241 29.20 -11.12 -23.00
N SER A 242 28.89 -9.84 -23.18
CA SER A 242 29.47 -9.00 -24.23
C SER A 242 29.90 -7.62 -23.73
N GLY A 243 31.03 -7.13 -24.22
CA GLY A 243 31.49 -5.76 -24.03
C GLY A 243 30.71 -4.72 -24.85
N ASN A 244 29.89 -5.15 -25.82
CA ASN A 244 29.13 -4.25 -26.68
C ASN A 244 27.82 -3.81 -26.00
N VAL A 245 27.85 -2.64 -25.36
CA VAL A 245 26.69 -2.03 -24.69
C VAL A 245 26.30 -0.73 -25.38
N ASN A 246 25.03 -0.59 -25.78
CA ASN A 246 24.50 0.66 -26.33
C ASN A 246 24.21 1.65 -25.19
N LEU A 247 25.23 2.39 -24.74
CA LEU A 247 25.08 3.36 -23.66
C LEU A 247 24.11 4.48 -23.98
N THR A 248 24.03 4.91 -25.24
CA THR A 248 23.11 5.98 -25.66
C THR A 248 21.66 5.57 -25.38
N LEU A 249 21.25 4.38 -25.85
CA LEU A 249 19.92 3.85 -25.59
C LEU A 249 19.64 3.69 -24.09
N LEU A 250 20.59 3.15 -23.32
CA LEU A 250 20.41 2.95 -21.88
C LEU A 250 20.27 4.27 -21.12
N ASN A 251 21.06 5.30 -21.47
CA ASN A 251 20.97 6.63 -20.85
C ASN A 251 19.70 7.38 -21.25
N GLU A 252 19.14 7.13 -22.44
CA GLU A 252 17.83 7.65 -22.85
C GLU A 252 16.67 6.96 -22.11
N CYS A 253 16.81 5.67 -21.79
CA CYS A 253 15.72 4.86 -21.26
C CYS A 253 15.73 4.68 -19.73
N PHE A 254 16.85 4.90 -19.05
CA PHE A 254 17.01 4.68 -17.61
C PHE A 254 17.74 5.85 -16.92
N GLU A 255 17.46 6.04 -15.64
CA GLU A 255 18.13 7.05 -14.80
C GLU A 255 19.50 6.53 -14.35
N LEU A 256 20.53 6.77 -15.19
CA LEU A 256 21.90 6.31 -14.95
C LEU A 256 22.84 7.39 -14.41
N GLY A 257 22.30 8.57 -14.09
CA GLY A 257 23.05 9.70 -13.52
C GLY A 257 23.88 9.33 -12.27
N PRO A 258 23.34 8.59 -11.29
CA PRO A 258 24.11 8.14 -10.12
C PRO A 258 25.31 7.23 -10.46
N PHE A 259 25.32 6.62 -11.66
CA PHE A 259 26.39 5.74 -12.16
C PHE A 259 27.23 6.41 -13.24
N ASN A 260 27.17 7.74 -13.35
CA ASN A 260 27.87 8.52 -14.38
C ASN A 260 27.58 8.01 -15.81
N GLY A 261 26.34 7.60 -16.07
CA GLY A 261 25.92 7.06 -17.36
C GLY A 261 26.65 5.79 -17.79
N LEU A 262 27.20 5.02 -16.83
CA LEU A 262 28.05 3.85 -17.05
C LEU A 262 29.33 4.14 -17.86
N SER A 263 29.84 5.37 -17.75
CA SER A 263 31.06 5.84 -18.41
C SER A 263 32.15 6.15 -17.38
N LYS A 264 33.42 5.97 -17.75
CA LYS A 264 34.55 6.41 -16.92
C LYS A 264 34.69 7.92 -17.00
N THR A 265 34.89 8.58 -15.86
CA THR A 265 35.41 9.95 -15.82
C THR A 265 36.88 9.95 -16.23
N PRO A 266 37.34 10.85 -17.12
CA PRO A 266 38.76 11.02 -17.37
C PRO A 266 39.46 11.41 -16.07
N LEU A 267 40.45 10.63 -15.64
CA LEU A 267 41.30 11.00 -14.51
C LEU A 267 42.02 12.32 -14.85
N ALA A 268 41.71 13.39 -14.12
CA ALA A 268 42.62 14.53 -14.05
C ALA A 268 43.91 14.03 -13.38
N ASN A 269 45.01 14.04 -14.12
CA ASN A 269 46.32 13.59 -13.65
C ASN A 269 46.68 14.28 -12.31
N PRO A 270 47.01 13.54 -11.24
CA PRO A 270 47.61 14.12 -10.05
C PRO A 270 49.12 14.28 -10.29
N THR A 271 49.51 15.26 -11.09
CA THR A 271 50.90 15.73 -11.17
C THR A 271 50.92 17.24 -11.34
N GLY A 272 51.11 17.93 -10.23
CA GLY A 272 51.30 19.37 -10.15
C GLY A 272 51.71 19.72 -8.73
N SER A 273 53.01 19.71 -8.51
CA SER A 273 53.71 20.15 -7.31
C SER A 273 53.22 21.51 -6.80
N ALA A 274 53.22 21.64 -5.48
CA ALA A 274 53.01 22.88 -4.75
C ALA A 274 53.88 24.02 -5.31
N GLU A 275 53.24 25.10 -5.78
CA GLU A 275 53.81 26.45 -5.78
C GLU A 275 52.72 27.48 -5.46
N THR A 276 52.83 27.99 -4.24
CA THR A 276 52.67 29.39 -3.78
C THR A 276 51.75 30.32 -4.57
N GLU A 277 50.61 30.67 -3.95
CA GLU A 277 49.91 31.92 -4.25
C GLU A 277 50.71 33.13 -3.76
N SER A 278 50.83 34.15 -4.61
CA SER A 278 50.88 35.54 -4.17
C SER A 278 50.05 36.42 -5.10
N PRO A 279 49.34 37.43 -4.57
CA PRO A 279 48.27 38.15 -5.25
C PRO A 279 48.79 39.41 -5.95
N GLU A 280 48.12 39.89 -7.01
CA GLU A 280 47.86 41.33 -7.23
C GLU A 280 47.01 41.62 -8.49
N GLU A 281 45.88 42.28 -8.22
CA GLU A 281 45.23 43.41 -8.90
C GLU A 281 45.53 43.75 -10.39
N SER A 282 44.48 43.88 -11.21
CA SER A 282 43.86 45.19 -11.55
C SER A 282 43.12 45.18 -12.89
N SER A 283 41.96 45.83 -12.85
CA SER A 283 41.06 46.19 -13.95
C SER A 283 41.65 47.26 -14.89
N ASN A 284 41.36 47.19 -16.20
CA ASN A 284 40.63 48.26 -16.92
C ASN A 284 40.37 47.96 -18.42
N ALA A 285 39.16 48.34 -18.83
CA ALA A 285 38.59 48.34 -20.19
C ALA A 285 39.36 49.29 -21.16
N THR A 286 39.35 49.10 -22.48
CA THR A 286 38.28 49.50 -23.43
C THR A 286 38.65 49.06 -24.86
N CYS A 287 37.75 48.36 -25.57
CA CYS A 287 36.98 48.79 -26.75
C CYS A 287 37.77 49.08 -28.04
N GLU A 288 37.60 48.24 -29.07
CA GLU A 288 37.00 48.58 -30.38
C GLU A 288 36.96 47.34 -31.31
N ASP A 289 35.73 46.93 -31.67
CA ASP A 289 35.38 46.08 -32.82
C ASP A 289 35.42 46.93 -34.11
N PRO A 290 35.70 46.36 -35.32
CA PRO A 290 34.63 45.74 -36.10
C PRO A 290 35.02 44.51 -36.96
N GLU A 291 34.14 43.51 -36.89
CA GLU A 291 33.53 42.72 -37.97
C GLU A 291 34.33 41.87 -39.00
N GLU A 292 33.77 40.64 -39.13
CA GLU A 292 33.77 39.64 -40.23
C GLU A 292 35.02 38.76 -40.51
N LYS A 293 34.91 37.49 -40.07
CA LYS A 293 35.17 36.27 -40.89
C LYS A 293 34.60 34.98 -40.27
N ASP A 294 34.00 34.18 -41.15
CA ASP A 294 33.37 32.86 -40.98
C ASP A 294 34.23 31.76 -40.29
N PRO A 295 33.62 30.62 -39.88
CA PRO A 295 33.91 29.91 -38.64
C PRO A 295 35.01 28.84 -38.77
N LYS A 296 35.86 28.77 -37.75
CA LYS A 296 36.74 27.61 -37.52
C LYS A 296 36.13 26.71 -36.45
N SER A 297 35.91 25.46 -36.86
CA SER A 297 35.92 24.23 -36.06
C SER A 297 35.15 24.23 -34.76
N VAL A 298 33.95 23.66 -34.81
CA VAL A 298 33.27 23.03 -33.67
C VAL A 298 34.27 22.10 -32.96
N PRO A 299 34.43 22.15 -31.62
CA PRO A 299 35.20 21.16 -30.89
C PRO A 299 34.47 19.81 -30.99
N GLU A 300 35.19 18.75 -31.38
CA GLU A 300 34.66 17.39 -31.36
C GLU A 300 34.23 17.02 -29.92
N PRO A 301 33.10 16.30 -29.74
CA PRO A 301 32.63 15.91 -28.42
C PRO A 301 33.58 14.88 -27.78
N GLU A 302 33.98 15.13 -26.53
CA GLU A 302 34.81 14.24 -25.71
C GLU A 302 34.22 12.82 -25.69
N GLN A 303 34.97 11.83 -26.19
CA GLN A 303 34.56 10.43 -26.19
C GLN A 303 34.54 9.86 -24.76
N ASN A 304 33.35 9.76 -24.18
CA ASN A 304 33.12 9.02 -22.94
C ASN A 304 33.56 7.55 -23.10
N VAL A 305 34.55 7.12 -22.30
CA VAL A 305 35.05 5.74 -22.32
C VAL A 305 34.03 4.81 -21.66
N LEU A 306 33.59 3.78 -22.39
CA LEU A 306 32.63 2.78 -21.93
C LEU A 306 33.12 2.10 -20.63
N ASN A 307 32.26 1.91 -19.63
CA ASN A 307 32.63 1.27 -18.36
C ASN A 307 31.75 0.05 -17.98
N ALA A 308 30.97 -0.46 -18.91
CA ALA A 308 30.06 -1.57 -18.69
C ALA A 308 30.22 -2.70 -19.71
N PHE A 309 29.90 -3.91 -19.30
CA PHE A 309 29.60 -5.05 -20.18
C PHE A 309 28.21 -5.61 -19.83
N CYS A 310 27.59 -6.37 -20.74
CA CYS A 310 26.24 -6.90 -20.55
C CYS A 310 26.19 -8.43 -20.53
N ILE A 311 25.28 -8.99 -19.74
CA ILE A 311 24.87 -10.41 -19.81
C ILE A 311 23.81 -10.52 -20.90
N GLN A 312 24.07 -11.34 -21.92
CA GLN A 312 23.16 -11.56 -23.05
C GLN A 312 22.24 -12.77 -22.83
N LEU A 313 22.78 -13.83 -22.24
CA LEU A 313 22.03 -15.06 -21.96
C LEU A 313 22.48 -15.64 -20.63
N PHE A 314 21.53 -16.08 -19.82
CA PHE A 314 21.76 -16.73 -18.53
C PHE A 314 20.69 -17.79 -18.29
N PHE A 315 21.12 -18.99 -17.90
CA PHE A 315 20.25 -20.06 -17.42
C PHE A 315 21.06 -21.00 -16.53
N ILE A 316 20.43 -21.59 -15.52
CA ILE A 316 21.07 -22.48 -14.54
C ILE A 316 20.03 -23.46 -14.02
N ASP A 317 20.40 -24.73 -13.82
CA ASP A 317 19.51 -25.72 -13.21
C ASP A 317 18.94 -25.17 -11.88
N LYS A 318 17.61 -25.31 -11.70
CA LYS A 318 16.87 -24.84 -10.52
C LYS A 318 17.50 -25.32 -9.21
N LYS A 319 18.14 -26.49 -9.18
CA LYS A 319 18.83 -27.02 -7.99
C LYS A 319 20.00 -26.14 -7.54
N TYR A 320 20.64 -25.42 -8.46
CA TYR A 320 21.83 -24.60 -8.21
C TYR A 320 21.58 -23.10 -8.39
N GLU A 321 20.33 -22.68 -8.57
CA GLU A 321 19.95 -21.30 -8.89
C GLU A 321 20.48 -20.28 -7.85
N MET A 322 20.49 -20.65 -6.56
CA MET A 322 21.02 -19.81 -5.47
C MET A 322 22.56 -19.65 -5.48
N ARG A 323 23.26 -20.39 -6.35
CA ARG A 323 24.72 -20.29 -6.59
C ARG A 323 25.05 -19.53 -7.88
N SER A 324 24.05 -18.94 -8.54
CA SER A 324 24.23 -18.10 -9.74
C SER A 324 25.25 -16.97 -9.57
N VAL A 325 25.40 -16.44 -8.34
CA VAL A 325 26.39 -15.41 -8.02
C VAL A 325 27.85 -15.85 -8.20
N ASP A 326 28.13 -17.16 -8.25
CA ASP A 326 29.47 -17.71 -8.48
C ASP A 326 30.02 -17.34 -9.88
N PHE A 327 29.16 -16.98 -10.84
CA PHE A 327 29.57 -16.49 -12.15
C PHE A 327 30.25 -15.11 -12.10
N LEU A 328 29.86 -14.24 -11.17
CA LEU A 328 30.27 -12.83 -11.17
C LEU A 328 31.79 -12.64 -11.07
N PRO A 329 32.53 -13.30 -10.14
CA PRO A 329 33.99 -13.17 -10.08
C PRO A 329 34.68 -13.58 -11.39
N TYR A 330 34.18 -14.61 -12.06
CA TYR A 330 34.76 -15.11 -13.31
C TYR A 330 34.55 -14.11 -14.45
N ILE A 331 33.33 -13.61 -14.66
CA ILE A 331 33.03 -12.69 -15.78
C ILE A 331 33.72 -11.33 -15.62
N PHE A 332 33.86 -10.80 -14.40
CA PHE A 332 34.63 -9.56 -14.16
C PHE A 332 36.13 -9.73 -14.41
N LYS A 333 36.66 -10.96 -14.29
CA LYS A 333 38.06 -11.27 -14.66
C LYS A 333 38.27 -11.21 -16.18
N LEU A 334 37.23 -11.50 -16.98
CA LEU A 334 37.29 -11.40 -18.44
C LEU A 334 37.32 -9.95 -18.94
N PHE A 335 36.70 -9.03 -18.18
CA PHE A 335 36.65 -7.61 -18.50
C PHE A 335 37.34 -6.76 -17.41
N PRO A 336 38.68 -6.79 -17.28
CA PRO A 336 39.39 -6.12 -16.18
C PRO A 336 39.21 -4.60 -16.15
N ASP A 337 38.98 -3.98 -17.32
CA ASP A 337 38.83 -2.52 -17.46
C ASP A 337 37.40 -2.01 -17.31
N ARG A 338 36.43 -2.89 -17.00
CA ARG A 338 35.01 -2.50 -16.83
C ARG A 338 34.59 -2.66 -15.38
N ASP A 339 33.96 -1.62 -14.83
CA ASP A 339 33.49 -1.65 -13.45
C ASP A 339 32.02 -2.11 -13.31
N PHE A 340 31.24 -2.05 -14.38
CA PHE A 340 29.82 -2.39 -14.36
C PHE A 340 29.48 -3.62 -15.20
N CYS A 341 28.57 -4.45 -14.68
CA CYS A 341 27.88 -5.52 -15.39
C CYS A 341 26.40 -5.17 -15.43
N VAL A 342 25.78 -5.24 -16.61
CA VAL A 342 24.34 -4.97 -16.77
C VAL A 342 23.61 -6.17 -17.35
N ILE A 343 22.34 -6.34 -16.98
CA ILE A 343 21.45 -7.34 -17.57
C ILE A 343 20.07 -6.73 -17.80
N SER A 344 19.52 -6.96 -18.99
CA SER A 344 18.15 -6.56 -19.34
C SER A 344 17.22 -7.76 -19.28
N VAL A 345 16.16 -7.68 -18.48
CA VAL A 345 15.21 -8.79 -18.27
C VAL A 345 13.79 -8.34 -18.65
N PRO A 346 12.97 -9.16 -19.34
CA PRO A 346 11.59 -8.81 -19.66
C PRO A 346 10.76 -8.55 -18.40
N LYS A 347 9.91 -7.51 -18.42
CA LYS A 347 9.07 -7.09 -17.28
C LYS A 347 8.07 -8.15 -16.79
N LEU A 348 7.68 -9.08 -17.66
CA LEU A 348 6.75 -10.16 -17.36
C LEU A 348 7.46 -11.40 -16.78
N GLY A 349 8.78 -11.47 -16.84
CA GLY A 349 9.54 -12.59 -16.29
C GLY A 349 9.65 -12.49 -14.77
N PRO A 350 9.57 -13.61 -14.03
CA PRO A 350 9.85 -13.60 -12.60
C PRO A 350 11.31 -13.24 -12.35
N GLU A 351 11.57 -12.56 -11.24
CA GLU A 351 12.93 -12.30 -10.80
C GLU A 351 13.59 -13.60 -10.33
N PHE A 352 14.80 -13.87 -10.84
CA PHE A 352 15.60 -15.02 -10.46
C PHE A 352 16.72 -14.61 -9.48
N PRO A 353 17.25 -15.53 -8.65
CA PRO A 353 18.18 -15.25 -7.55
C PRO A 353 19.40 -14.38 -7.90
N LEU A 354 19.97 -14.50 -9.11
CA LEU A 354 21.10 -13.67 -9.52
C LEU A 354 20.77 -12.17 -9.42
N LEU A 355 19.57 -11.77 -9.84
CA LEU A 355 19.13 -10.37 -9.86
C LEU A 355 18.96 -9.78 -8.45
N GLN A 356 18.81 -10.62 -7.41
CA GLN A 356 18.71 -10.15 -6.03
C GLN A 356 19.97 -9.42 -5.55
N THR A 357 21.12 -9.69 -6.20
CA THR A 357 22.39 -8.99 -5.94
C THR A 357 22.60 -7.75 -6.81
N PHE A 358 21.78 -7.55 -7.84
CA PHE A 358 21.85 -6.42 -8.75
C PHE A 358 20.97 -5.28 -8.25
N LEU A 359 21.37 -4.05 -8.57
CA LEU A 359 20.51 -2.90 -8.41
C LEU A 359 19.63 -2.74 -9.65
N ARG A 360 18.31 -2.69 -9.46
CA ARG A 360 17.39 -2.27 -10.50
C ARG A 360 17.58 -0.78 -10.82
N ALA A 361 17.84 -0.46 -12.09
CA ALA A 361 17.85 0.92 -12.58
C ALA A 361 16.42 1.45 -12.74
N VAL A 362 16.18 2.69 -12.32
CA VAL A 362 14.87 3.32 -12.46
C VAL A 362 14.63 3.65 -13.94
N PRO A 363 13.56 3.17 -14.57
CA PRO A 363 13.23 3.54 -15.94
C PRO A 363 12.91 5.04 -16.03
N GLN A 364 13.35 5.70 -17.10
CA GLN A 364 12.93 7.07 -17.36
C GLN A 364 11.42 7.12 -17.62
N SER A 365 10.85 8.26 -17.30
CA SER A 365 9.41 8.52 -17.37
C SER A 365 8.83 8.50 -18.80
N SER A 366 9.70 8.55 -19.82
CA SER A 366 9.45 8.43 -21.27
C SER A 366 9.77 7.04 -21.84
N SER A 367 10.34 6.14 -21.03
CA SER A 367 10.85 4.85 -21.50
C SER A 367 9.72 3.92 -21.93
N THR A 368 9.79 3.46 -23.18
CA THR A 368 8.84 2.49 -23.75
C THR A 368 9.37 1.06 -23.76
N LEU A 369 10.59 0.83 -23.26
CA LEU A 369 11.21 -0.49 -23.29
C LEU A 369 10.42 -1.52 -22.46
N PRO A 370 10.19 -2.74 -23.00
CA PRO A 370 9.51 -3.82 -22.28
C PRO A 370 10.42 -4.59 -21.32
N HIS A 371 11.64 -4.09 -21.09
CA HIS A 371 12.66 -4.69 -20.24
C HIS A 371 12.95 -3.82 -19.02
N GLU A 372 13.30 -4.44 -17.91
CA GLU A 372 13.98 -3.82 -16.77
C GLU A 372 15.49 -3.93 -16.96
N LEU A 373 16.23 -2.95 -16.44
CA LEU A 373 17.68 -2.94 -16.45
C LEU A 373 18.17 -3.15 -15.01
N TYR A 374 19.08 -4.10 -14.85
CA TYR A 374 19.75 -4.39 -13.60
C TYR A 374 21.24 -4.13 -13.75
N ILE A 375 21.85 -3.54 -12.73
CA ILE A 375 23.22 -3.06 -12.71
C ILE A 375 23.94 -3.67 -11.51
N TYR A 376 25.12 -4.21 -11.75
CA TYR A 376 26.03 -4.69 -10.73
C TYR A 376 27.40 -4.02 -10.89
N HIS A 377 27.97 -3.54 -9.79
CA HIS A 377 29.29 -2.92 -9.79
C HIS A 377 30.34 -3.88 -9.24
N ARG A 378 31.56 -3.85 -9.77
CA ARG A 378 32.70 -4.69 -9.37
C ARG A 378 32.95 -4.67 -7.87
N SER A 379 32.82 -3.51 -7.22
CA SER A 379 32.97 -3.39 -5.76
C SER A 379 31.96 -4.21 -4.95
N GLY A 380 30.84 -4.65 -5.54
CA GLY A 380 29.93 -5.60 -4.91
C GLY A 380 30.56 -6.98 -4.69
N LEU A 381 31.67 -7.31 -5.38
CA LEU A 381 32.42 -8.55 -5.15
C LEU A 381 33.23 -8.50 -3.85
N LEU A 382 33.41 -7.31 -3.28
CA LEU A 382 34.13 -7.14 -2.03
C LEU A 382 33.28 -7.71 -0.89
N LYS A 383 33.87 -8.62 -0.13
CA LYS A 383 33.20 -9.26 1.02
C LYS A 383 33.35 -8.48 2.32
N THR A 384 33.91 -7.28 2.27
CA THR A 384 34.28 -6.44 3.41
C THR A 384 33.30 -5.28 3.58
N PHE A 385 32.02 -5.59 3.82
CA PHE A 385 31.02 -4.58 4.18
C PHE A 385 30.83 -4.61 5.70
N GLU A 386 31.39 -3.60 6.37
CA GLU A 386 31.38 -3.52 7.84
C GLU A 386 30.50 -2.36 8.30
N VAL A 387 29.75 -2.58 9.38
CA VAL A 387 28.90 -1.56 9.98
C VAL A 387 29.39 -1.31 11.40
N ARG A 388 29.61 -0.04 11.74
CA ARG A 388 30.05 0.36 13.09
C ARG A 388 29.46 1.70 13.50
N ILE A 389 29.54 1.99 14.80
CA ILE A 389 29.24 3.32 15.33
C ILE A 389 30.27 4.32 14.77
N THR A 390 29.80 5.52 14.42
CA THR A 390 30.64 6.58 13.86
C THR A 390 31.62 7.15 14.90
N VAL A 391 32.79 7.59 14.43
CA VAL A 391 33.79 8.31 15.22
C VAL A 391 34.03 9.70 14.63
N SER A 392 34.52 10.65 15.43
CA SER A 392 34.67 12.05 14.99
C SER A 392 35.54 12.24 13.74
N SER A 393 36.48 11.34 13.46
CA SER A 393 37.28 11.36 12.23
C SER A 393 36.48 11.07 10.96
N ASP A 394 35.32 10.41 11.05
CA ASP A 394 34.49 10.04 9.89
C ASP A 394 33.79 11.27 9.27
N ARG A 395 33.73 12.40 10.00
CA ARG A 395 32.94 13.60 9.63
C ARG A 395 33.21 14.12 8.22
N HIS A 396 34.49 14.17 7.81
CA HIS A 396 34.87 14.65 6.47
C HIS A 396 34.49 13.63 5.37
N ALA A 397 34.67 12.33 5.64
CA ALA A 397 34.28 11.28 4.69
C ALA A 397 32.76 11.26 4.47
N ILE A 398 31.99 11.43 5.55
CA ILE A 398 30.52 11.56 5.49
C ILE A 398 30.11 12.80 4.70
N GLU A 399 30.73 13.95 4.94
CA GLU A 399 30.43 15.18 4.20
C GLU A 399 30.67 15.02 2.70
N SER A 400 31.78 14.36 2.32
CA SER A 400 32.08 14.03 0.93
C SER A 400 31.01 13.13 0.29
N LEU A 401 30.54 12.11 1.02
CA LEU A 401 29.47 11.21 0.58
C LEU A 401 28.14 11.98 0.36
N LEU A 402 27.82 12.91 1.24
CA LEU A 402 26.53 13.60 1.25
C LEU A 402 26.47 14.82 0.32
N LYS A 403 27.60 15.36 -0.15
CA LYS A 403 27.70 16.64 -0.88
C LYS A 403 26.73 16.81 -2.06
N LYS A 404 26.31 15.70 -2.70
CA LYS A 404 25.38 15.71 -3.85
C LYS A 404 23.90 15.55 -3.47
N LEU A 405 23.58 15.34 -2.19
CA LEU A 405 22.22 15.14 -1.70
C LEU A 405 21.58 16.46 -1.28
N SER A 406 20.29 16.63 -1.58
CA SER A 406 19.53 17.87 -1.31
C SER A 406 19.37 18.21 0.18
N LEU A 407 19.54 17.24 1.08
CA LEU A 407 19.33 17.37 2.53
C LEU A 407 20.59 17.15 3.36
N HIS A 408 21.76 17.27 2.73
CA HIS A 408 23.04 17.02 3.40
C HIS A 408 23.23 17.91 4.63
N GLU A 409 22.81 19.18 4.59
CA GLU A 409 22.92 20.11 5.73
C GLU A 409 22.20 19.60 6.98
N SER A 410 20.92 19.19 6.85
CA SER A 410 20.15 18.68 8.00
C SER A 410 20.76 17.40 8.59
N MET A 411 21.31 16.52 7.74
CA MET A 411 21.95 15.29 8.20
C MET A 411 23.26 15.59 8.92
N LEU A 412 24.05 16.55 8.42
CA LEU A 412 25.27 17.01 9.06
C LEU A 412 24.99 17.71 10.40
N GLU A 413 23.92 18.50 10.50
CA GLU A 413 23.49 19.09 11.78
C GLU A 413 23.16 18.02 12.83
N ASP A 414 22.45 16.96 12.46
CA ASP A 414 22.11 15.87 13.37
C ASP A 414 23.35 15.03 13.75
N LEU A 415 24.27 14.83 12.81
CA LEU A 415 25.57 14.22 13.05
C LEU A 415 26.41 15.03 14.05
N ASP A 416 26.47 16.35 13.88
CA ASP A 416 27.23 17.24 14.75
C ASP A 416 26.63 17.27 16.18
N LYS A 417 25.30 17.19 16.31
CA LYS A 417 24.63 17.01 17.63
C LYS A 417 25.02 15.69 18.29
N PHE A 418 25.10 14.60 17.52
CA PHE A 418 25.55 13.31 18.05
C PHE A 418 26.96 13.39 18.61
N TYR A 419 27.90 14.04 17.90
CA TYR A 419 29.27 14.21 18.41
C TYR A 419 29.37 15.07 19.67
N GLN A 420 28.47 16.06 19.83
CA GLN A 420 28.48 16.95 20.98
C GLN A 420 27.83 16.33 22.23
N ALA A 421 26.64 15.73 22.09
CA ALA A 421 25.80 15.36 23.23
C ALA A 421 25.24 13.92 23.20
N ARG A 422 25.37 13.19 22.08
CA ARG A 422 24.71 11.89 21.84
C ARG A 422 23.19 11.89 22.08
N GLN A 423 22.58 13.06 22.04
CA GLN A 423 21.16 13.28 22.28
C GLN A 423 20.64 14.30 21.28
N ASN A 424 19.36 14.19 20.93
CA ASN A 424 18.68 15.19 20.14
C ASN A 424 18.32 16.43 20.99
N LYS A 425 17.80 17.49 20.35
CA LYS A 425 17.36 18.73 21.02
C LYS A 425 16.36 18.48 22.15
N ASP A 426 15.56 17.42 22.03
CA ASP A 426 14.53 17.04 22.99
C ASP A 426 15.06 16.12 24.12
N GLY A 427 16.38 15.86 24.17
CA GLY A 427 17.02 14.98 25.16
C GLY A 427 16.96 13.49 24.81
N THR A 428 16.33 13.12 23.69
CA THR A 428 16.22 11.72 23.24
C THR A 428 17.57 11.15 22.81
N PRO A 429 17.97 9.95 23.30
CA PRO A 429 19.21 9.30 22.88
C PRO A 429 19.26 9.08 21.37
N MET A 430 20.39 9.43 20.74
CA MET A 430 20.63 9.26 19.32
C MET A 430 21.85 8.37 19.10
N GLN A 431 21.81 7.52 18.07
CA GLN A 431 22.91 6.67 17.64
C GLN A 431 23.13 6.84 16.14
N VAL A 432 24.40 6.89 15.74
CA VAL A 432 24.82 7.08 14.35
C VAL A 432 25.77 5.97 13.94
N PHE A 433 25.47 5.36 12.80
CA PHE A 433 26.20 4.24 12.24
C PHE A 433 26.76 4.61 10.87
N VAL A 434 27.95 4.10 10.56
CA VAL A 434 28.58 4.21 9.25
C VAL A 434 28.81 2.81 8.67
N ALA A 435 28.59 2.69 7.37
CA ALA A 435 28.98 1.53 6.60
C ALA A 435 30.33 1.80 5.93
N GLN A 436 31.27 0.88 6.07
CA GLN A 436 32.64 1.00 5.60
C GLN A 436 32.99 -0.19 4.69
N VAL A 437 33.65 0.10 3.56
CA VAL A 437 34.20 -0.90 2.65
C VAL A 437 35.64 -0.52 2.35
N VAL A 438 36.60 -1.40 2.68
CA VAL A 438 38.06 -1.14 2.50
C VAL A 438 38.45 0.24 3.03
N GLU A 439 38.13 0.50 4.30
CA GLU A 439 38.41 1.78 5.01
C GLU A 439 37.70 3.04 4.48
N GLN A 440 36.91 2.93 3.41
CA GLN A 440 36.11 4.03 2.88
C GLN A 440 34.69 4.01 3.45
N VAL A 441 34.22 5.16 3.96
CA VAL A 441 32.82 5.33 4.36
C VAL A 441 31.93 5.38 3.11
N VAL A 442 30.97 4.46 3.02
CA VAL A 442 30.05 4.32 1.88
C VAL A 442 28.58 4.52 2.24
N GLY A 443 28.26 4.62 3.53
CA GLY A 443 26.90 4.86 4.00
C GLY A 443 26.86 5.42 5.42
N ILE A 444 25.73 6.05 5.76
CA ILE A 444 25.41 6.61 7.08
C ILE A 444 23.95 6.32 7.44
N LEU A 445 23.69 6.02 8.71
CA LEU A 445 22.36 5.76 9.25
C LEU A 445 22.26 6.43 10.63
N ILE A 446 21.19 7.19 10.85
CA ILE A 446 20.93 7.91 12.11
C ILE A 446 19.59 7.45 12.68
N ILE A 447 19.61 6.98 13.92
CA ILE A 447 18.42 6.58 14.68
C ILE A 447 18.36 7.32 16.00
N LYS A 448 17.16 7.44 16.55
CA LYS A 448 16.92 7.87 17.93
C LYS A 448 15.91 6.96 18.62
N ASN A 449 15.77 7.06 19.94
CA ASN A 449 14.68 6.37 20.65
C ASN A 449 13.32 6.90 20.19
N GLU A 450 12.36 5.99 20.02
CA GLU A 450 10.97 6.36 19.76
C GLU A 450 10.26 6.63 21.09
N GLU A 451 9.69 7.82 21.23
CA GLU A 451 8.98 8.24 22.45
C GLU A 451 7.45 8.12 22.28
N ASP A 452 6.96 8.22 21.05
CA ASP A 452 5.52 8.21 20.72
C ASP A 452 5.00 6.79 20.45
N ILE A 453 5.52 5.81 21.18
CA ILE A 453 5.21 4.38 20.97
C ILE A 453 3.71 4.09 21.18
N ASP A 454 3.12 4.66 22.23
CA ASP A 454 1.69 4.47 22.55
C ASP A 454 0.80 5.12 21.48
N TYR A 455 1.23 6.26 20.91
CA TYR A 455 0.56 6.90 19.79
C TYR A 455 0.63 6.02 18.54
N ILE A 456 1.81 5.52 18.18
CA ILE A 456 2.02 4.63 17.02
C ILE A 456 1.13 3.39 17.13
N ARG A 457 1.11 2.74 18.30
CA ARG A 457 0.28 1.55 18.54
C ARG A 457 -1.21 1.84 18.39
N ALA A 458 -1.67 3.00 18.90
CA ALA A 458 -3.06 3.41 18.83
C ALA A 458 -3.51 3.82 17.42
N HIS A 459 -2.60 4.40 16.62
CA HIS A 459 -2.92 5.03 15.34
C HIS A 459 -2.56 4.20 14.11
N TYR A 460 -1.73 3.16 14.25
CA TYR A 460 -1.28 2.32 13.13
C TYR A 460 -1.40 0.83 13.44
N ASN A 461 -1.63 0.02 12.40
CA ASN A 461 -1.75 -1.44 12.47
C ASN A 461 -0.37 -2.12 12.62
N ILE A 462 0.43 -1.71 13.60
CA ILE A 462 1.78 -2.26 13.81
C ILE A 462 1.76 -3.72 14.26
N GLU A 463 0.66 -4.15 14.87
CA GLU A 463 0.46 -5.52 15.37
C GLU A 463 0.38 -6.57 14.25
N ASN A 464 0.20 -6.14 12.99
CA ASN A 464 0.33 -7.02 11.83
C ASN A 464 1.78 -7.47 11.60
N PHE A 465 2.76 -6.80 12.21
CA PHE A 465 4.18 -7.05 12.01
C PHE A 465 4.90 -7.47 13.29
N ILE A 466 4.42 -7.04 14.46
CA ILE A 466 5.05 -7.33 15.75
C ILE A 466 4.04 -7.66 16.85
N TYR A 467 4.43 -8.53 17.77
CA TYR A 467 3.71 -8.73 19.03
C TYR A 467 4.18 -7.71 20.06
N PHE A 468 3.54 -6.54 20.08
CA PHE A 468 3.95 -5.40 20.90
C PHE A 468 4.31 -5.72 22.37
N SER A 469 3.63 -6.67 23.01
CA SER A 469 3.90 -7.09 24.40
C SER A 469 5.28 -7.75 24.61
N HIS A 470 5.94 -8.19 23.55
CA HIS A 470 7.26 -8.81 23.58
C HIS A 470 8.40 -7.82 23.27
N HIS A 471 8.09 -6.52 23.16
CA HIS A 471 9.06 -5.46 22.94
C HIS A 471 9.07 -4.48 24.10
N GLN A 472 10.26 -4.19 24.63
CA GLN A 472 10.45 -3.15 25.62
C GLN A 472 10.48 -1.77 24.94
N ARG A 473 10.15 -0.71 25.69
CA ARG A 473 10.13 0.67 25.16
C ARG A 473 11.48 1.07 24.53
N GLU A 474 12.58 0.66 25.15
CA GLU A 474 13.94 0.94 24.68
C GLU A 474 14.29 0.19 23.38
N GLU A 475 13.57 -0.87 23.02
CA GLU A 475 13.85 -1.62 21.79
C GLU A 475 13.22 -0.99 20.53
N HIS A 476 12.43 0.07 20.71
CA HIS A 476 11.84 0.85 19.62
C HIS A 476 12.75 2.03 19.26
N GLY A 477 13.00 2.20 17.96
CA GLY A 477 13.77 3.31 17.43
C GLY A 477 13.06 4.00 16.28
N GLN A 478 13.32 5.30 16.11
CA GLN A 478 12.92 6.07 14.95
C GLN A 478 14.13 6.24 14.02
N LEU A 479 13.95 5.90 12.74
CA LEU A 479 14.92 6.17 11.68
C LEU A 479 14.80 7.63 11.27
N CYS A 480 15.88 8.40 11.47
CA CYS A 480 15.91 9.82 11.11
C CYS A 480 16.48 10.03 9.71
N HIS A 481 17.62 9.39 9.42
CA HIS A 481 18.35 9.54 8.17
C HIS A 481 18.97 8.21 7.73
N PHE A 482 19.01 7.98 6.43
CA PHE A 482 19.69 6.85 5.80
C PHE A 482 20.28 7.34 4.48
N ALA A 483 21.56 7.15 4.25
CA ALA A 483 22.17 7.35 2.95
C ALA A 483 23.17 6.24 2.69
N LEU A 484 23.16 5.68 1.48
CA LEU A 484 24.05 4.61 1.08
C LEU A 484 24.44 4.84 -0.38
N ASN A 485 25.72 4.67 -0.70
CA ASN A 485 26.20 4.73 -2.06
C ASN A 485 25.42 3.69 -2.91
N PRO A 486 24.77 4.09 -4.02
CA PRO A 486 23.89 3.22 -4.81
C PRO A 486 24.51 1.88 -5.23
N ILE A 487 25.84 1.81 -5.42
CA ILE A 487 26.52 0.56 -5.80
C ILE A 487 26.43 -0.53 -4.72
N PHE A 488 26.24 -0.15 -3.45
CA PHE A 488 26.11 -1.05 -2.30
C PHE A 488 24.66 -1.21 -1.84
N GLN A 489 23.68 -0.74 -2.62
CA GLN A 489 22.27 -0.76 -2.23
C GLN A 489 21.73 -2.17 -1.92
N HIS A 490 22.28 -3.22 -2.51
CA HIS A 490 21.95 -4.61 -2.18
C HIS A 490 22.26 -4.97 -0.71
N TYR A 491 23.21 -4.28 -0.07
CA TYR A 491 23.50 -4.43 1.36
C TYR A 491 22.61 -3.58 2.28
N ALA A 492 21.60 -2.85 1.77
CA ALA A 492 20.76 -1.99 2.59
C ALA A 492 20.04 -2.76 3.73
N LYS A 493 19.55 -3.97 3.47
CA LYS A 493 18.94 -4.84 4.50
C LYS A 493 19.95 -5.26 5.56
N HIS A 494 21.17 -5.59 5.15
CA HIS A 494 22.25 -5.93 6.07
C HIS A 494 22.65 -4.72 6.93
N PHE A 495 22.73 -3.52 6.35
CA PHE A 495 23.02 -2.29 7.10
C PHE A 495 21.94 -2.01 8.17
N LEU A 496 20.66 -2.18 7.82
CA LEU A 496 19.54 -2.06 8.76
C LEU A 496 19.57 -3.14 9.85
N LYS A 497 19.90 -4.40 9.49
CA LYS A 497 20.07 -5.51 10.45
C LYS A 497 21.16 -5.21 11.47
N GLU A 498 22.32 -4.77 11.00
CA GLU A 498 23.45 -4.43 11.87
C GLU A 498 23.15 -3.22 12.75
N ALA A 499 22.47 -2.21 12.21
CA ALA A 499 21.99 -1.10 13.02
C ALA A 499 21.08 -1.58 14.15
N LEU A 500 20.12 -2.47 13.90
CA LEU A 500 19.26 -3.08 14.94
C LEU A 500 20.08 -3.83 16.00
N ARG A 501 21.04 -4.67 15.58
CA ARG A 501 21.90 -5.44 16.48
C ARG A 501 22.77 -4.54 17.37
N LEU A 502 23.51 -3.60 16.78
CA LEU A 502 24.44 -2.70 17.47
C LEU A 502 23.75 -1.68 18.39
N SER A 503 22.49 -1.35 18.10
CA SER A 503 21.67 -0.42 18.90
C SER A 503 20.82 -1.11 19.97
N HIS A 504 20.83 -2.44 20.03
CA HIS A 504 19.90 -3.23 20.86
C HIS A 504 18.42 -2.92 20.56
N LYS A 505 18.13 -2.50 19.33
CA LYS A 505 16.77 -2.29 18.86
C LYS A 505 16.21 -3.57 18.24
N SER A 506 14.89 -3.65 18.24
CA SER A 506 14.14 -4.73 17.59
C SER A 506 13.29 -4.21 16.43
N CYS A 507 12.89 -2.93 16.50
CA CYS A 507 11.98 -2.28 15.57
C CYS A 507 12.48 -0.88 15.22
N LEU A 508 12.47 -0.56 13.93
CA LEU A 508 12.67 0.81 13.44
C LEU A 508 11.41 1.32 12.77
N TYR A 509 11.04 2.55 13.12
CA TYR A 509 9.90 3.29 12.58
C TYR A 509 10.39 4.46 11.76
N TYR A 510 9.76 4.70 10.61
CA TYR A 510 10.09 5.81 9.74
C TYR A 510 8.83 6.59 9.36
N PRO A 511 8.56 7.72 10.03
CA PRO A 511 7.46 8.59 9.69
C PRO A 511 7.82 9.48 8.49
N ILE A 512 6.93 9.53 7.50
CA ILE A 512 6.99 10.42 6.34
C ILE A 512 5.89 11.47 6.50
N TYR A 513 6.31 12.72 6.68
CA TYR A 513 5.38 13.84 6.74
C TYR A 513 5.05 14.36 5.34
N PRO A 514 3.82 14.85 5.12
CA PRO A 514 3.44 15.51 3.88
C PRO A 514 4.34 16.69 3.49
N SER A 515 4.58 16.87 2.19
CA SER A 515 5.51 17.85 1.63
C SER A 515 5.15 19.32 1.89
N TYR A 516 3.88 19.64 2.14
CA TYR A 516 3.44 21.01 2.43
C TYR A 516 3.76 21.46 3.85
N LEU A 517 4.06 20.52 4.75
CA LEU A 517 4.51 20.87 6.10
C LEU A 517 5.98 21.26 5.98
N THR A 518 6.25 22.57 5.96
CA THR A 518 7.58 23.19 6.07
C THR A 518 8.26 22.93 7.43
N GLN A 519 8.07 21.76 8.03
CA GLN A 519 8.94 21.33 9.10
C GLN A 519 10.30 21.00 8.48
N LYS A 520 11.37 21.50 9.11
CA LYS A 520 12.77 21.21 8.75
C LYS A 520 13.12 19.70 8.75
N ASN A 521 12.18 18.83 9.11
CA ASN A 521 12.26 17.37 8.95
C ASN A 521 11.72 16.94 7.58
N ALA A 522 12.21 17.57 6.50
CA ALA A 522 11.94 17.17 5.12
C ALA A 522 12.66 15.85 4.77
N SER A 523 12.56 14.82 5.62
CA SER A 523 13.32 13.57 5.55
C SER A 523 12.91 12.64 4.39
N ALA A 524 11.94 13.01 3.56
CA ALA A 524 11.41 12.14 2.50
C ALA A 524 12.40 11.85 1.35
N HIS A 525 13.38 12.72 1.09
CA HIS A 525 14.28 12.58 -0.07
C HIS A 525 15.65 11.96 0.25
N SER A 526 16.09 11.95 1.51
CA SER A 526 17.34 11.24 1.88
C SER A 526 17.13 9.72 1.93
N LEU A 527 15.90 9.26 2.19
CA LEU A 527 15.57 7.90 2.62
C LEU A 527 14.93 7.00 1.55
N THR A 528 14.81 7.43 0.29
CA THR A 528 14.24 6.58 -0.78
C THR A 528 14.96 5.22 -0.89
N SER A 529 16.26 5.19 -0.59
CA SER A 529 17.06 3.95 -0.52
C SER A 529 16.65 3.01 0.63
N ALA A 530 16.16 3.50 1.76
CA ALA A 530 15.72 2.64 2.86
C ALA A 530 14.32 2.06 2.61
N LEU A 531 13.44 2.83 1.96
CA LEU A 531 12.04 2.46 1.74
C LEU A 531 11.87 1.14 1.00
N SER A 532 12.78 0.80 0.08
CA SER A 532 12.75 -0.50 -0.60
C SER A 532 12.82 -1.70 0.34
N SER A 533 13.38 -1.52 1.53
CA SER A 533 13.59 -2.57 2.54
C SER A 533 12.54 -2.54 3.66
N MET A 534 11.73 -1.49 3.76
CA MET A 534 10.72 -1.31 4.82
C MET A 534 9.31 -1.66 4.31
N VAL A 535 8.36 -1.88 5.22
CA VAL A 535 6.94 -2.08 4.89
C VAL A 535 6.12 -0.86 5.34
N PRO A 536 5.19 -0.36 4.52
CA PRO A 536 4.25 0.68 4.95
C PRO A 536 3.21 0.08 5.92
N VAL A 537 2.85 0.83 6.95
CA VAL A 537 1.93 0.40 8.02
C VAL A 537 0.61 1.14 7.88
N ARG A 538 -0.50 0.40 7.74
CA ARG A 538 -1.82 1.00 7.54
C ARG A 538 -2.25 1.82 8.77
N PRO A 539 -2.82 3.03 8.58
CA PRO A 539 -3.43 3.77 9.67
C PRO A 539 -4.67 3.04 10.19
N ARG A 540 -4.97 3.21 11.48
CA ARG A 540 -6.15 2.70 12.16
C ARG A 540 -7.26 3.74 12.16
N ARG A 541 -8.50 3.28 12.01
CA ARG A 541 -9.67 4.12 12.29
C ARG A 541 -9.69 4.48 13.77
N GLN A 542 -9.69 5.78 14.07
CA GLN A 542 -9.73 6.27 15.44
C GLN A 542 -11.16 6.48 15.95
N ILE A 543 -11.37 6.20 17.24
CA ILE A 543 -12.58 6.56 17.97
C ILE A 543 -12.49 8.04 18.33
N ILE A 544 -13.53 8.81 18.01
CA ILE A 544 -13.67 10.17 18.53
C ILE A 544 -14.37 10.07 19.89
N TYR A 545 -13.59 10.18 20.97
CA TYR A 545 -14.08 10.00 22.34
C TYR A 545 -14.79 11.25 22.86
N PRO A 546 -15.93 11.12 23.58
CA PRO A 546 -16.49 12.21 24.35
C PRO A 546 -15.70 12.39 25.66
N LEU A 547 -14.54 13.05 25.57
CA LEU A 547 -13.57 13.15 26.68
C LEU A 547 -14.16 13.75 27.96
N GLU A 548 -15.03 14.75 27.84
CA GLU A 548 -15.69 15.41 28.98
C GLU A 548 -16.62 14.46 29.74
N GLU A 549 -17.42 13.68 29.01
CA GLU A 549 -18.42 12.76 29.57
C GLU A 549 -17.77 11.50 30.16
N LEU A 550 -16.63 11.08 29.59
CA LEU A 550 -15.84 9.95 30.10
C LEU A 550 -15.04 10.33 31.36
N GLY A 551 -14.55 11.57 31.45
CA GLY A 551 -13.78 12.05 32.59
C GLY A 551 -12.54 11.18 32.87
N LEU A 552 -12.41 10.67 34.10
CA LEU A 552 -11.31 9.77 34.49
C LEU A 552 -11.29 8.42 33.74
N ASN A 553 -12.41 8.07 33.10
CA ASN A 553 -12.54 6.86 32.30
C ASN A 553 -12.17 7.08 30.82
N ALA A 554 -11.67 8.27 30.45
CA ALA A 554 -11.18 8.53 29.10
C ALA A 554 -9.82 7.83 28.89
N PRO A 555 -9.45 7.48 27.64
CA PRO A 555 -8.11 7.01 27.33
C PRO A 555 -7.04 8.08 27.61
N SER A 556 -5.78 7.64 27.68
CA SER A 556 -4.67 8.57 27.93
C SER A 556 -4.54 9.62 26.82
N ARG A 557 -3.96 10.77 27.15
CA ARG A 557 -3.68 11.83 26.16
C ARG A 557 -2.76 11.38 25.02
N GLN A 558 -1.93 10.35 25.24
CA GLN A 558 -1.06 9.79 24.19
C GLN A 558 -1.87 9.02 23.13
N VAL A 559 -3.00 8.41 23.54
CA VAL A 559 -3.91 7.71 22.64
C VAL A 559 -4.86 8.69 21.93
N THR A 560 -5.24 9.80 22.59
CA THR A 560 -6.19 10.78 22.05
C THR A 560 -5.53 12.03 21.47
N ALA A 561 -4.20 12.05 21.37
CA ALA A 561 -3.44 13.20 20.88
C ALA A 561 -3.78 13.48 19.42
N ASP A 562 -4.12 14.73 19.12
CA ASP A 562 -4.20 15.20 17.74
C ASP A 562 -2.82 15.65 17.27
N GLN A 563 -2.03 14.69 16.76
CA GLN A 563 -0.74 14.98 16.15
C GLN A 563 -0.87 15.25 14.65
N THR A 564 0.15 15.91 14.08
CA THR A 564 0.27 16.09 12.63
C THR A 564 0.30 14.72 11.93
N PRO A 565 -0.56 14.49 10.91
CA PRO A 565 -0.60 13.20 10.23
C PRO A 565 0.68 12.93 9.43
N TYR A 566 1.12 11.68 9.46
CA TYR A 566 2.28 11.18 8.72
C TYR A 566 2.01 9.76 8.24
N ALA A 567 2.68 9.30 7.18
CA ALA A 567 2.70 7.89 6.84
C ALA A 567 3.78 7.17 7.64
N LEU A 568 3.51 5.94 8.10
CA LEU A 568 4.44 5.17 8.90
C LEU A 568 5.00 4.00 8.11
N ASN A 569 6.32 3.86 8.09
CA ASN A 569 7.01 2.68 7.59
C ASN A 569 7.72 1.94 8.73
N HIS A 570 7.84 0.63 8.61
CA HIS A 570 8.39 -0.23 9.64
C HIS A 570 9.38 -1.24 9.07
N ILE A 571 10.41 -1.55 9.86
CA ILE A 571 11.24 -2.74 9.67
C ILE A 571 11.61 -3.32 11.04
N ASN A 572 11.63 -4.65 11.14
CA ASN A 572 12.06 -5.41 12.31
C ASN A 572 13.08 -6.48 11.90
N ARG A 573 13.59 -7.24 12.88
CA ARG A 573 14.59 -8.28 12.65
C ARG A 573 14.15 -9.32 11.61
N LYS A 574 12.90 -9.78 11.65
CA LYS A 574 12.35 -10.75 10.68
C LYS A 574 12.38 -10.19 9.26
N LEU A 575 11.90 -8.95 9.10
CA LEU A 575 11.81 -8.27 7.80
C LEU A 575 13.18 -8.02 7.15
N THR A 576 14.27 -7.97 7.93
CA THR A 576 15.63 -7.86 7.37
C THR A 576 16.08 -9.09 6.58
N MET A 577 15.53 -10.27 6.89
CA MET A 577 15.82 -11.53 6.19
C MET A 577 14.64 -12.00 5.33
N GLU A 578 13.55 -11.25 5.29
CA GLU A 578 12.38 -11.54 4.47
C GLU A 578 12.54 -10.96 3.06
N PRO A 579 12.72 -11.79 2.01
CA PRO A 579 12.65 -11.29 0.65
C PRO A 579 11.20 -10.90 0.32
N LYS A 580 11.05 -9.81 -0.43
CA LYS A 580 9.77 -9.43 -1.01
C LYS A 580 9.76 -9.91 -2.45
N ALA A 581 8.67 -10.53 -2.88
CA ALA A 581 8.49 -10.87 -4.28
C ALA A 581 8.31 -9.58 -5.09
N THR A 582 9.14 -9.40 -6.11
CA THR A 582 9.10 -8.22 -6.97
C THR A 582 8.14 -8.44 -8.14
N VAL A 583 7.35 -7.41 -8.43
CA VAL A 583 6.40 -7.39 -9.54
C VAL A 583 6.80 -6.26 -10.48
N ASN A 584 7.39 -6.61 -11.62
CA ASN A 584 7.89 -5.68 -12.63
C ASN A 584 6.85 -5.32 -13.70
N ILE A 585 5.65 -5.90 -13.63
CA ILE A 585 4.53 -5.61 -14.54
C ILE A 585 4.13 -4.14 -14.46
N ARG A 586 3.89 -3.49 -15.61
CA ARG A 586 3.42 -2.09 -15.67
C ARG A 586 1.92 -2.03 -15.44
N ILE A 587 1.54 -1.54 -14.25
CA ILE A 587 0.15 -1.33 -13.87
C ILE A 587 -0.13 0.18 -13.95
N VAL A 588 -0.95 0.57 -14.92
CA VAL A 588 -1.32 1.98 -15.15
C VAL A 588 -2.75 2.21 -14.72
N VAL A 589 -2.97 3.08 -13.74
CA VAL A 589 -4.28 3.50 -13.25
C VAL A 589 -4.59 4.89 -13.81
N VAL A 590 -5.76 5.06 -14.42
CA VAL A 590 -6.22 6.35 -14.95
C VAL A 590 -7.36 6.88 -14.09
N GLY A 591 -7.13 8.01 -13.44
CA GLY A 591 -8.09 8.68 -12.55
C GLY A 591 -7.78 8.47 -11.08
N ALA A 592 -7.59 9.58 -10.36
CA ALA A 592 -7.37 9.61 -8.91
C ALA A 592 -8.70 9.69 -8.11
N SER A 593 -9.72 8.91 -8.52
CA SER A 593 -10.99 8.84 -7.79
C SER A 593 -10.86 8.00 -6.52
N ASP A 594 -11.84 8.04 -5.62
CA ASP A 594 -11.93 7.15 -4.44
C ASP A 594 -11.65 5.67 -4.81
N THR A 595 -12.22 5.17 -5.91
CA THR A 595 -11.95 3.82 -6.43
C THR A 595 -10.49 3.59 -6.86
N GLY A 596 -9.87 4.53 -7.58
CA GLY A 596 -8.48 4.43 -8.03
C GLY A 596 -7.49 4.52 -6.88
N ILE A 597 -7.72 5.43 -5.93
CA ILE A 597 -6.90 5.55 -4.71
C ILE A 597 -7.02 4.28 -3.86
N SER A 598 -8.21 3.75 -3.69
CA SER A 598 -8.43 2.52 -2.91
C SER A 598 -7.75 1.30 -3.54
N PHE A 599 -7.80 1.18 -4.88
CA PHE A 599 -7.05 0.16 -5.58
C PHE A 599 -5.53 0.28 -5.33
N LEU A 600 -4.97 1.48 -5.47
CA LEU A 600 -3.55 1.75 -5.23
C LEU A 600 -3.15 1.52 -3.77
N GLU A 601 -4.00 1.88 -2.81
CA GLU A 601 -3.82 1.63 -1.39
C GLU A 601 -3.67 0.13 -1.10
N VAL A 602 -4.53 -0.72 -1.66
CA VAL A 602 -4.42 -2.17 -1.42
C VAL A 602 -3.08 -2.72 -1.92
N LEU A 603 -2.67 -2.37 -3.15
CA LEU A 603 -1.41 -2.83 -3.75
C LEU A 603 -0.17 -2.31 -3.00
N ALA A 604 -0.17 -1.02 -2.61
CA ALA A 604 0.98 -0.40 -1.94
C ALA A 604 1.22 -0.98 -0.54
N PHE A 605 0.16 -1.43 0.14
CA PHE A 605 0.24 -1.98 1.50
C PHE A 605 0.30 -3.52 1.54
N CYS A 606 0.55 -4.20 0.41
CA CYS A 606 0.88 -5.63 0.42
C CYS A 606 2.30 -5.84 1.00
N PRO A 607 2.46 -6.56 2.13
CA PRO A 607 3.75 -6.61 2.83
C PRO A 607 4.79 -7.50 2.12
N HIS A 608 4.34 -8.56 1.44
CA HIS A 608 5.20 -9.56 0.79
C HIS A 608 5.49 -9.25 -0.69
N LEU A 609 4.75 -8.32 -1.30
CA LEU A 609 4.92 -7.91 -2.69
C LEU A 609 5.57 -6.53 -2.80
N ARG A 610 6.34 -6.32 -3.87
CA ARG A 610 6.88 -5.01 -4.25
C ARG A 610 6.55 -4.70 -5.69
N PHE A 611 5.62 -3.77 -5.91
CA PHE A 611 5.28 -3.26 -7.23
C PHE A 611 6.30 -2.21 -7.68
N ASN A 612 7.02 -2.53 -8.73
CA ASN A 612 8.13 -1.73 -9.23
C ASN A 612 7.69 -0.68 -10.27
N ASN A 613 6.53 -0.89 -10.91
CA ASN A 613 6.00 -0.09 -12.02
C ASN A 613 4.50 0.23 -11.84
N LEU A 614 4.15 0.80 -10.68
CA LEU A 614 2.79 1.27 -10.41
C LEU A 614 2.67 2.76 -10.77
N THR A 615 1.85 3.08 -11.77
CA THR A 615 1.71 4.45 -12.31
C THR A 615 0.28 4.94 -12.24
N LEU A 616 0.08 6.17 -11.77
CA LEU A 616 -1.20 6.88 -11.78
C LEU A 616 -1.16 8.02 -12.80
N ILE A 617 -2.10 8.04 -13.73
CA ILE A 617 -2.37 9.16 -14.63
C ILE A 617 -3.56 9.94 -14.09
N SER A 618 -3.36 11.22 -13.78
CA SER A 618 -4.40 12.09 -13.23
C SER A 618 -4.17 13.53 -13.66
N LYS A 619 -5.24 14.29 -13.91
CA LYS A 619 -5.19 15.71 -14.35
C LYS A 619 -4.29 16.57 -13.46
N LEU A 620 -4.33 16.33 -12.15
CA LEU A 620 -3.62 17.12 -11.12
C LEU A 620 -2.76 16.22 -10.20
N GLY A 621 -2.51 14.98 -10.62
CA GLY A 621 -1.77 14.02 -9.81
C GLY A 621 -2.60 13.42 -8.67
N LEU A 622 -1.93 13.09 -7.55
CA LEU A 622 -2.57 12.58 -6.33
C LEU A 622 -3.24 13.73 -5.56
N PRO A 623 -4.40 13.48 -4.91
CA PRO A 623 -4.99 14.44 -3.99
C PRO A 623 -3.96 14.89 -2.96
N SER A 624 -3.87 16.20 -2.74
CA SER A 624 -2.97 16.83 -1.78
C SER A 624 -3.79 17.62 -0.77
N TYR A 625 -3.24 17.87 0.42
CA TYR A 625 -3.92 18.63 1.47
C TYR A 625 -4.45 19.95 0.92
N CYS A 626 -5.74 20.15 1.10
CA CYS A 626 -6.43 21.37 0.72
C CYS A 626 -7.10 21.94 1.98
N ASN A 627 -6.83 23.21 2.33
CA ASN A 627 -7.52 23.81 3.47
C ASN A 627 -9.05 23.75 3.25
N ASN A 628 -9.75 22.98 4.09
CA ASN A 628 -11.19 22.74 4.04
C ASN A 628 -12.04 24.02 3.98
N GLU A 629 -11.54 25.13 4.51
CA GLU A 629 -12.21 26.42 4.40
C GLU A 629 -12.39 26.87 2.94
N LYS A 630 -11.54 26.44 2.01
CA LYS A 630 -11.56 26.87 0.60
C LYS A 630 -12.28 25.89 -0.34
N THR A 631 -12.61 24.68 0.11
CA THR A 631 -13.04 23.56 -0.76
C THR A 631 -14.47 23.05 -0.53
N SER A 632 -15.16 23.49 0.52
CA SER A 632 -16.47 22.95 0.96
C SER A 632 -17.69 23.25 0.07
N PHE A 633 -17.51 23.40 -1.24
CA PHE A 633 -18.60 23.52 -2.22
C PHE A 633 -19.31 22.21 -2.49
N LEU A 634 -18.61 21.07 -2.37
CA LEU A 634 -19.14 19.73 -2.69
C LEU A 634 -19.47 18.94 -1.42
N ALA A 635 -20.41 18.01 -1.55
CA ALA A 635 -20.70 17.01 -0.53
C ALA A 635 -19.57 15.99 -0.41
N THR A 636 -19.40 15.44 0.79
CA THR A 636 -18.34 14.48 1.12
C THR A 636 -18.84 13.04 1.02
N SER A 637 -18.04 12.16 0.43
CA SER A 637 -18.25 10.69 0.49
C SER A 637 -17.74 10.10 1.80
N HIS A 638 -16.92 10.85 2.55
CA HIS A 638 -16.17 10.38 3.73
C HIS A 638 -15.30 9.14 3.46
N SER A 639 -14.93 8.86 2.21
CA SER A 639 -14.07 7.71 1.86
C SER A 639 -12.61 7.96 2.21
N TYR A 640 -12.15 9.19 1.96
CA TYR A 640 -10.82 9.70 2.30
C TYR A 640 -10.94 11.15 2.79
N THR A 641 -10.15 11.47 3.80
CA THR A 641 -9.92 12.82 4.32
C THR A 641 -8.50 13.27 3.97
N ASP A 642 -8.22 14.56 4.12
CA ASP A 642 -6.84 15.08 3.99
C ASP A 642 -5.85 14.34 4.92
N ARG A 643 -6.32 13.96 6.12
CA ARG A 643 -5.55 13.18 7.09
C ARG A 643 -5.21 11.80 6.53
N ASP A 644 -6.17 11.15 5.86
CA ASP A 644 -5.95 9.83 5.25
C ASP A 644 -4.93 9.92 4.12
N TYR A 645 -5.02 10.90 3.22
CA TYR A 645 -4.03 11.07 2.15
C TYR A 645 -2.61 11.28 2.69
N ALA A 646 -2.47 12.07 3.76
CA ALA A 646 -1.21 12.26 4.47
C ALA A 646 -0.65 10.98 5.08
N GLN A 647 -1.52 10.15 5.69
CA GLN A 647 -1.14 8.88 6.32
C GLN A 647 -0.86 7.75 5.33
N LEU A 648 -1.42 7.80 4.12
CA LEU A 648 -1.15 6.82 3.07
C LEU A 648 0.18 7.08 2.35
N SER A 649 0.52 8.36 2.10
CA SER A 649 1.72 8.78 1.36
C SER A 649 1.95 7.97 0.07
N LEU A 650 0.90 7.78 -0.74
CA LEU A 650 0.95 6.99 -1.97
C LEU A 650 2.04 7.46 -2.95
N ARG A 651 2.42 8.75 -2.90
CA ARG A 651 3.51 9.32 -3.71
C ARG A 651 4.87 8.63 -3.46
N SER A 652 5.06 7.97 -2.32
CA SER A 652 6.26 7.20 -2.01
C SER A 652 6.36 5.89 -2.78
N TRP A 653 5.23 5.37 -3.27
CA TRP A 653 5.11 4.03 -3.87
C TRP A 653 4.57 4.04 -5.31
N VAL A 654 3.90 5.13 -5.70
CA VAL A 654 3.23 5.27 -7.00
C VAL A 654 3.87 6.40 -7.80
N ASN A 655 4.26 6.09 -9.03
CA ASN A 655 4.70 7.11 -9.99
C ASN A 655 3.48 7.91 -10.49
N VAL A 656 3.53 9.24 -10.38
CA VAL A 656 2.40 10.10 -10.73
C VAL A 656 2.71 10.86 -12.03
N ILE A 657 1.84 10.69 -13.03
CA ILE A 657 1.89 11.42 -14.28
C ILE A 657 0.73 12.41 -14.31
N GLU A 658 1.07 13.68 -14.17
CA GLU A 658 0.12 14.78 -14.25
C GLU A 658 -0.28 15.03 -15.70
N GLY A 659 -1.56 14.84 -16.01
CA GLY A 659 -2.11 15.04 -17.35
C GLY A 659 -3.45 14.33 -17.58
N LYS A 660 -4.15 14.74 -18.65
CA LYS A 660 -5.40 14.10 -19.07
C LYS A 660 -5.12 12.98 -20.05
N MET A 661 -5.86 11.88 -19.93
CA MET A 661 -5.90 10.85 -20.97
C MET A 661 -6.55 11.41 -22.23
N MET A 662 -5.85 11.27 -23.35
CA MET A 662 -6.26 11.77 -24.68
C MET A 662 -6.48 10.64 -25.70
N GLY A 663 -5.96 9.44 -25.44
CA GLY A 663 -6.19 8.25 -26.26
C GLY A 663 -5.67 6.98 -25.60
N ILE A 664 -6.17 5.82 -26.04
CA ILE A 664 -5.67 4.50 -25.65
C ILE A 664 -5.32 3.75 -26.94
N ASN A 665 -4.06 3.34 -27.08
CA ASN A 665 -3.63 2.46 -28.17
C ASN A 665 -3.47 1.05 -27.61
N ARG A 666 -4.39 0.17 -28.01
CA ARG A 666 -4.44 -1.24 -27.55
C ARG A 666 -3.41 -2.13 -28.22
N ALA A 667 -3.07 -1.85 -29.48
CA ALA A 667 -2.11 -2.66 -30.24
C ALA A 667 -0.70 -2.50 -29.67
N ASP A 668 -0.30 -1.25 -29.42
CA ASP A 668 1.02 -0.90 -28.84
C ASP A 668 1.00 -0.82 -27.30
N LYS A 669 -0.16 -1.07 -26.67
CA LYS A 669 -0.42 -1.00 -25.23
C LYS A 669 0.16 0.24 -24.54
N HIS A 670 -0.28 1.43 -24.97
CA HIS A 670 0.04 2.68 -24.27
C HIS A 670 -1.14 3.64 -24.20
N VAL A 671 -1.13 4.48 -23.17
CA VAL A 671 -2.05 5.62 -23.00
C VAL A 671 -1.36 6.87 -23.53
N LEU A 672 -2.06 7.63 -24.36
CA LEU A 672 -1.64 8.97 -24.77
C LEU A 672 -2.15 9.98 -23.74
N VAL A 673 -1.25 10.77 -23.17
CA VAL A 673 -1.53 11.78 -22.17
C VAL A 673 -1.32 13.17 -22.78
N SER A 674 -2.02 14.19 -22.27
CA SER A 674 -1.83 15.59 -22.67
C SER A 674 -0.36 15.99 -22.70
N GLY A 675 0.05 16.71 -23.75
CA GLY A 675 1.46 17.01 -24.04
C GLY A 675 2.18 15.91 -24.83
N ASP A 676 1.43 15.08 -25.56
CA ASP A 676 1.90 14.00 -26.44
C ASP A 676 2.78 12.92 -25.76
N ARG A 677 2.66 12.81 -24.43
CA ARG A 677 3.39 11.82 -23.65
C ARG A 677 2.73 10.45 -23.77
N LYS A 678 3.53 9.43 -24.09
CA LYS A 678 3.08 8.03 -24.18
C LYS A 678 3.44 7.29 -22.89
N VAL A 679 2.45 6.65 -22.27
CA VAL A 679 2.63 5.87 -21.03
C VAL A 679 2.28 4.41 -21.33
N PRO A 680 3.28 3.52 -21.43
CA PRO A 680 3.03 2.13 -21.77
C PRO A 680 2.49 1.35 -20.57
N TYR A 681 1.65 0.35 -20.84
CA TYR A 681 1.03 -0.50 -19.82
C TYR A 681 1.09 -1.98 -20.20
N ASP A 682 1.09 -2.84 -19.18
CA ASP A 682 0.80 -4.27 -19.34
C ASP A 682 -0.63 -4.56 -18.88
N HIS A 683 -1.06 -3.88 -17.80
CA HIS A 683 -2.45 -3.78 -17.37
C HIS A 683 -2.88 -2.32 -17.22
N LEU A 684 -4.03 -1.98 -17.80
CA LEU A 684 -4.64 -0.65 -17.72
C LEU A 684 -5.92 -0.71 -16.88
N ILE A 685 -6.01 0.18 -15.90
CA ILE A 685 -7.14 0.27 -14.97
C ILE A 685 -7.79 1.65 -15.14
N LEU A 686 -9.04 1.67 -15.59
CA LEU A 686 -9.80 2.89 -15.81
C LEU A 686 -10.72 3.19 -14.61
N CYS A 687 -10.39 4.25 -13.87
CA CYS A 687 -11.08 4.73 -12.67
C CYS A 687 -11.41 6.24 -12.77
N THR A 688 -11.73 6.74 -13.97
CA THR A 688 -11.97 8.18 -14.22
C THR A 688 -13.25 8.72 -13.59
N GLY A 689 -14.14 7.87 -13.06
CA GLY A 689 -15.39 8.28 -12.42
C GLY A 689 -16.33 9.06 -13.35
N GLN A 690 -17.18 9.89 -12.73
CA GLN A 690 -18.09 10.82 -13.42
C GLN A 690 -17.96 12.22 -12.80
N GLN A 691 -18.16 13.24 -13.63
CA GLN A 691 -18.03 14.67 -13.27
C GLN A 691 -19.16 15.50 -13.88
N TYR A 692 -19.54 16.58 -13.21
CA TYR A 692 -20.46 17.59 -13.71
C TYR A 692 -20.01 18.16 -15.06
N GLN A 693 -20.92 18.10 -16.02
CA GLN A 693 -20.69 18.56 -17.39
C GLN A 693 -21.22 19.98 -17.56
N VAL A 694 -20.72 20.72 -18.56
CA VAL A 694 -21.34 21.99 -18.95
C VAL A 694 -22.74 21.71 -19.50
N PRO A 695 -23.80 22.37 -19.00
CA PRO A 695 -25.16 22.08 -19.44
C PRO A 695 -25.36 22.59 -20.87
N CYS A 696 -25.96 21.78 -21.74
CA CYS A 696 -26.35 22.20 -23.07
C CYS A 696 -27.72 22.91 -23.01
N PRO A 697 -27.83 24.19 -23.39
CA PRO A 697 -29.12 24.86 -23.46
C PRO A 697 -30.01 24.23 -24.54
N SER A 698 -31.33 24.30 -24.39
CA SER A 698 -32.25 23.79 -25.40
C SER A 698 -32.31 24.60 -26.69
N GLY A 699 -31.80 25.83 -26.66
CA GLY A 699 -31.80 26.77 -27.78
C GLY A 699 -33.15 27.45 -28.00
N VAL A 700 -34.16 27.14 -27.18
CA VAL A 700 -35.53 27.65 -27.31
C VAL A 700 -35.55 29.14 -26.99
N ASP A 701 -36.08 29.93 -27.92
CA ASP A 701 -36.28 31.35 -27.72
C ASP A 701 -37.45 31.60 -26.77
N ILE A 702 -37.13 32.14 -25.59
CA ILE A 702 -38.09 32.46 -24.53
C ILE A 702 -39.00 33.65 -24.86
N SER A 703 -38.79 34.35 -25.98
CA SER A 703 -39.74 35.34 -26.50
C SER A 703 -41.09 34.69 -26.89
N GLN A 704 -41.08 33.38 -27.14
CA GLN A 704 -42.25 32.56 -27.40
C GLN A 704 -42.70 31.85 -26.10
N PRO A 705 -44.01 31.72 -25.83
CA PRO A 705 -44.52 31.12 -24.59
C PRO A 705 -44.45 29.58 -24.62
N ILE A 706 -43.27 29.03 -24.90
CA ILE A 706 -43.03 27.59 -25.02
C ILE A 706 -42.83 27.01 -23.61
N THR A 707 -43.55 25.92 -23.33
CA THR A 707 -43.49 25.22 -22.03
C THR A 707 -42.71 23.91 -22.13
N ASN A 708 -42.29 23.36 -20.98
CA ASN A 708 -41.53 22.09 -20.95
C ASN A 708 -42.26 20.92 -21.64
N SER A 709 -43.60 20.93 -21.69
CA SER A 709 -44.41 19.89 -22.35
C SER A 709 -44.34 19.91 -23.88
N GLU A 710 -43.93 21.04 -24.46
CA GLU A 710 -43.85 21.24 -25.91
C GLU A 710 -42.45 20.97 -26.45
N LEU A 711 -41.50 20.64 -25.59
CA LEU A 711 -40.11 20.35 -25.95
C LEU A 711 -39.94 18.87 -26.29
N PRO A 712 -39.27 18.53 -27.42
CA PRO A 712 -38.91 17.15 -27.70
C PRO A 712 -37.98 16.62 -26.60
N VAL A 713 -38.12 15.34 -26.24
CA VAL A 713 -37.18 14.65 -25.35
C VAL A 713 -35.78 14.86 -25.91
N GLN A 714 -35.00 15.71 -25.25
CA GLN A 714 -33.68 16.03 -25.74
C GLN A 714 -32.82 14.78 -25.63
N ALA A 715 -32.41 14.24 -26.77
CA ALA A 715 -31.25 13.36 -26.82
C ALA A 715 -30.10 14.09 -26.13
N GLU A 716 -29.31 13.38 -25.35
CA GLU A 716 -28.29 13.93 -24.46
C GLU A 716 -27.21 14.68 -25.27
N GLN A 717 -27.43 15.96 -25.53
CA GLN A 717 -26.53 16.77 -26.35
C GLN A 717 -25.42 17.35 -25.49
N ARG A 718 -24.21 17.29 -26.03
CA ARG A 718 -23.04 17.92 -25.43
C ARG A 718 -22.95 19.38 -25.86
N TYR A 719 -22.67 20.26 -24.89
CA TYR A 719 -22.34 21.65 -25.21
C TYR A 719 -21.02 21.73 -25.99
N THR A 720 -21.07 22.32 -27.19
CA THR A 720 -19.93 22.48 -28.11
C THR A 720 -19.49 23.93 -28.29
N GLY A 721 -20.23 24.90 -27.72
CA GLY A 721 -19.90 26.32 -27.77
C GLY A 721 -18.73 26.70 -26.87
N ALA A 722 -18.31 27.97 -26.94
CA ALA A 722 -17.36 28.53 -25.99
C ALA A 722 -17.97 28.54 -24.58
N ILE A 723 -17.19 28.11 -23.59
CA ILE A 723 -17.63 28.07 -22.18
C ILE A 723 -17.39 29.47 -21.59
N PRO A 724 -18.43 30.14 -21.07
CA PRO A 724 -18.27 31.43 -20.42
C PRO A 724 -17.28 31.36 -19.24
N SER A 725 -16.45 32.40 -19.06
CA SER A 725 -15.46 32.45 -17.97
C SER A 725 -16.08 32.42 -16.57
N ASN A 726 -17.31 32.91 -16.44
CA ASN A 726 -18.12 32.95 -15.22
C ASN A 726 -19.14 31.80 -15.13
N LEU A 727 -19.01 30.76 -15.96
CA LEU A 727 -19.70 29.48 -15.82
C LEU A 727 -18.76 28.46 -15.17
N LEU A 728 -19.10 28.01 -13.96
CA LEU A 728 -18.28 27.14 -13.13
C LEU A 728 -18.88 25.73 -13.04
N THR A 729 -18.05 24.72 -13.26
CA THR A 729 -18.33 23.30 -12.99
C THR A 729 -17.35 22.81 -11.93
N LEU A 730 -17.85 22.47 -10.74
CA LEU A 730 -17.00 22.07 -9.61
C LEU A 730 -16.99 20.56 -9.48
N ASN A 731 -15.83 19.93 -9.67
CA ASN A 731 -15.71 18.46 -9.73
C ASN A 731 -14.71 17.87 -8.74
N ASP A 732 -13.70 18.64 -8.37
CA ASP A 732 -12.63 18.26 -7.46
C ASP A 732 -12.26 19.46 -6.57
N ASP A 733 -11.46 19.22 -5.54
CA ASP A 733 -11.06 20.25 -4.57
C ASP A 733 -10.30 21.42 -5.20
N HIS A 734 -9.57 21.16 -6.29
CA HIS A 734 -8.83 22.20 -6.99
C HIS A 734 -9.75 23.09 -7.83
N ASP A 735 -10.75 22.52 -8.51
CA ASP A 735 -11.81 23.28 -9.18
C ASP A 735 -12.58 24.13 -8.13
N CYS A 736 -12.84 23.58 -6.94
CA CYS A 736 -13.42 24.33 -5.81
C CYS A 736 -12.53 25.48 -5.32
N GLN A 737 -11.22 25.26 -5.16
CA GLN A 737 -10.27 26.32 -4.77
C GLN A 737 -10.17 27.42 -5.82
N ARG A 738 -10.10 27.05 -7.10
CA ARG A 738 -10.07 28.01 -8.21
C ARG A 738 -11.35 28.84 -8.23
N ALA A 739 -12.50 28.20 -8.07
CA ALA A 739 -13.78 28.89 -7.96
C ALA A 739 -13.82 29.81 -6.75
N HIS A 740 -13.32 29.38 -5.59
CA HIS A 740 -13.24 30.20 -4.38
C HIS A 740 -12.45 31.49 -4.61
N SER A 741 -11.22 31.37 -5.12
CA SER A 741 -10.36 32.54 -5.38
C SER A 741 -10.98 33.45 -6.43
N TRP A 742 -11.49 32.88 -7.52
CA TRP A 742 -12.13 33.64 -8.59
C TRP A 742 -13.36 34.41 -8.09
N LEU A 743 -14.21 33.78 -7.26
CA LEU A 743 -15.39 34.42 -6.67
C LEU A 743 -15.03 35.57 -5.75
N LEU A 744 -14.00 35.43 -4.92
CA LEU A 744 -13.52 36.51 -4.05
C LEU A 744 -13.02 37.71 -4.87
N GLU A 745 -12.25 37.46 -5.92
CA GLU A 745 -11.67 38.52 -6.76
C GLU A 745 -12.70 39.19 -7.67
N ASN A 746 -13.72 38.46 -8.14
CA ASN A 746 -14.57 38.88 -9.27
C ASN A 746 -16.07 38.94 -8.98
N PHE A 747 -16.57 38.55 -7.80
CA PHE A 747 -18.01 38.46 -7.55
C PHE A 747 -18.48 38.91 -6.17
N VAL A 748 -17.78 38.51 -5.10
CA VAL A 748 -18.26 38.70 -3.71
C VAL A 748 -18.53 40.16 -3.39
N ASP A 749 -17.60 41.06 -3.75
CA ASP A 749 -17.71 42.51 -3.48
C ASP A 749 -18.44 43.31 -4.58
N LEU A 750 -18.86 42.68 -5.68
CA LEU A 750 -19.52 43.33 -6.81
C LEU A 750 -21.05 43.15 -6.76
N GLU A 751 -21.80 43.96 -7.51
CA GLU A 751 -23.24 43.77 -7.70
C GLU A 751 -23.51 42.72 -8.78
N GLY A 752 -24.34 41.71 -8.48
CA GLY A 752 -24.73 40.68 -9.45
C GLY A 752 -25.29 39.41 -8.82
N ASP A 753 -26.13 38.68 -9.55
CA ASP A 753 -26.79 37.48 -9.06
C ASP A 753 -26.01 36.21 -9.45
N VAL A 754 -25.97 35.22 -8.57
CA VAL A 754 -25.45 33.87 -8.86
C VAL A 754 -26.61 32.92 -9.11
N VAL A 755 -26.51 32.14 -10.19
CA VAL A 755 -27.48 31.09 -10.53
C VAL A 755 -26.83 29.72 -10.31
N ILE A 756 -27.44 28.90 -9.48
CA ILE A 756 -27.00 27.51 -9.21
C ILE A 756 -28.03 26.56 -9.81
N TYR A 757 -27.61 25.72 -10.75
CA TYR A 757 -28.51 24.83 -11.48
C TYR A 757 -28.29 23.37 -11.09
N GLY A 758 -29.30 22.70 -10.52
CA GLY A 758 -29.20 21.29 -10.13
C GLY A 758 -30.18 20.89 -9.02
N ASN A 759 -30.15 19.61 -8.64
CA ASN A 759 -30.97 19.05 -7.54
C ASN A 759 -30.19 17.98 -6.76
N THR A 760 -28.92 18.24 -6.45
CA THR A 760 -28.05 17.34 -5.68
C THR A 760 -27.71 17.99 -4.33
N ILE A 761 -27.17 17.21 -3.39
CA ILE A 761 -26.68 17.74 -2.11
C ILE A 761 -25.60 18.82 -2.35
N ASP A 762 -24.79 18.67 -3.42
CA ASP A 762 -23.76 19.62 -3.84
C ASP A 762 -24.31 21.05 -4.07
N VAL A 763 -25.57 21.17 -4.51
CA VAL A 763 -26.25 22.48 -4.65
C VAL A 763 -26.34 23.18 -3.30
N PHE A 764 -26.77 22.45 -2.28
CA PHE A 764 -27.03 23.01 -0.96
C PHE A 764 -25.72 23.30 -0.20
N THR A 765 -24.70 22.45 -0.33
CA THR A 765 -23.37 22.73 0.20
C THR A 765 -22.75 23.96 -0.46
N CYS A 766 -22.92 24.12 -1.78
CA CYS A 766 -22.46 25.30 -2.51
C CYS A 766 -23.19 26.58 -2.05
N VAL A 767 -24.51 26.54 -1.81
CA VAL A 767 -25.24 27.69 -1.25
C VAL A 767 -24.70 28.07 0.12
N THR A 768 -24.52 27.09 1.02
CA THR A 768 -23.92 27.34 2.34
C THR A 768 -22.56 28.00 2.22
N LYS A 769 -21.73 27.52 1.30
CA LYS A 769 -20.40 28.08 1.07
C LYS A 769 -20.46 29.53 0.59
N LEU A 770 -21.31 29.85 -0.39
CA LEU A 770 -21.48 31.23 -0.86
C LEU A 770 -21.98 32.17 0.24
N LEU A 771 -22.93 31.72 1.06
CA LEU A 771 -23.41 32.49 2.23
C LEU A 771 -22.26 32.74 3.23
N SER A 772 -21.43 31.73 3.50
CA SER A 772 -20.26 31.87 4.39
C SER A 772 -19.17 32.78 3.83
N MET A 773 -19.10 32.94 2.50
CA MET A 773 -18.21 33.88 1.82
C MET A 773 -18.73 35.34 1.85
N GLY A 774 -19.90 35.59 2.45
CA GLY A 774 -20.49 36.92 2.56
C GLY A 774 -21.44 37.30 1.43
N VAL A 775 -21.77 36.39 0.51
CA VAL A 775 -22.75 36.65 -0.54
C VAL A 775 -24.15 36.76 0.07
N ALA A 776 -24.82 37.90 -0.10
CA ALA A 776 -26.19 38.10 0.36
C ALA A 776 -27.14 37.10 -0.30
N GLY A 777 -27.98 36.42 0.48
CA GLY A 777 -28.77 35.30 -0.05
C GLY A 777 -29.84 35.70 -1.07
N ASN A 778 -30.34 36.95 -1.04
CA ASN A 778 -31.22 37.49 -2.09
C ASN A 778 -30.57 37.56 -3.48
N ARG A 779 -29.23 37.54 -3.57
CA ARG A 779 -28.45 37.44 -4.82
C ARG A 779 -28.26 36.01 -5.29
N ILE A 780 -28.65 35.01 -4.50
CA ILE A 780 -28.50 33.59 -4.82
C ILE A 780 -29.82 33.04 -5.37
N LYS A 781 -29.77 32.50 -6.60
CA LYS A 781 -30.92 31.89 -7.28
C LYS A 781 -30.63 30.43 -7.56
N VAL A 782 -31.39 29.53 -6.94
CA VAL A 782 -31.29 28.08 -7.19
C VAL A 782 -32.37 27.67 -8.17
N VAL A 783 -32.00 26.95 -9.22
CA VAL A 783 -32.94 26.41 -10.21
C VAL A 783 -32.86 24.89 -10.20
N HIS A 784 -33.96 24.25 -9.85
CA HIS A 784 -34.08 22.80 -9.93
C HIS A 784 -34.56 22.38 -11.33
N PRO A 785 -33.87 21.41 -11.97
CA PRO A 785 -34.31 20.83 -13.24
C PRO A 785 -35.66 20.09 -13.09
N PRO A 786 -36.39 19.85 -14.21
CA PRO A 786 -37.54 18.97 -14.21
C PRO A 786 -37.12 17.55 -13.77
N THR A 787 -37.92 16.93 -12.91
CA THR A 787 -37.65 15.57 -12.39
C THR A 787 -38.85 14.67 -12.66
N ASP A 788 -38.63 13.45 -13.17
CA ASP A 788 -39.70 12.46 -13.44
C ASP A 788 -40.38 11.92 -12.16
N SER A 789 -39.86 12.28 -10.98
CA SER A 789 -40.33 11.84 -9.67
C SER A 789 -40.46 13.01 -8.70
N GLN A 790 -41.44 12.96 -7.79
CA GLN A 790 -41.58 13.91 -6.66
C GLN A 790 -40.46 13.80 -5.60
N LEU A 791 -39.46 12.95 -5.83
CA LEU A 791 -38.39 12.63 -4.91
C LEU A 791 -37.28 13.69 -4.98
N THR A 792 -36.86 14.19 -3.82
CA THR A 792 -35.75 15.15 -3.70
C THR A 792 -34.43 14.45 -3.43
N CYS A 793 -33.33 15.20 -3.38
CA CYS A 793 -32.03 14.63 -3.01
C CYS A 793 -31.93 14.23 -1.53
N PHE A 794 -32.92 14.59 -0.71
CA PHE A 794 -32.99 14.22 0.70
C PHE A 794 -33.94 13.04 0.88
N SER A 795 -33.52 12.04 1.66
CA SER A 795 -34.34 10.88 2.02
C SER A 795 -35.40 11.18 3.09
N SER A 796 -35.22 12.25 3.87
CA SER A 796 -36.15 12.68 4.92
C SER A 796 -36.88 13.97 4.51
N PRO A 797 -38.22 13.95 4.39
CA PRO A 797 -39.01 15.16 4.12
C PRO A 797 -38.82 16.25 5.18
N ALA A 798 -38.53 15.86 6.43
CA ALA A 798 -38.30 16.80 7.52
C ALA A 798 -36.98 17.57 7.33
N VAL A 799 -35.92 16.89 6.88
CA VAL A 799 -34.64 17.53 6.51
C VAL A 799 -34.84 18.48 5.34
N GLU A 800 -35.60 18.06 4.32
CA GLU A 800 -35.91 18.91 3.18
C GLU A 800 -36.64 20.20 3.59
N GLU A 801 -37.66 20.11 4.45
CA GLU A 801 -38.38 21.30 4.91
C GLU A 801 -37.49 22.23 5.73
N ALA A 802 -36.60 21.69 6.58
CA ALA A 802 -35.67 22.52 7.34
C ALA A 802 -34.66 23.24 6.45
N VAL A 803 -34.12 22.57 5.43
CA VAL A 803 -33.25 23.19 4.42
C VAL A 803 -34.02 24.27 3.65
N ARG A 804 -35.26 23.99 3.25
CA ARG A 804 -36.13 24.96 2.57
C ARG A 804 -36.43 26.18 3.44
N ALA A 805 -36.71 25.98 4.73
CA ALA A 805 -36.91 27.05 5.68
C ALA A 805 -35.62 27.86 5.92
N ALA A 806 -34.45 27.21 5.95
CA ALA A 806 -33.17 27.90 6.03
C ALA A 806 -32.90 28.77 4.78
N LEU A 807 -33.16 28.26 3.59
CA LEU A 807 -33.05 29.03 2.34
C LEU A 807 -33.95 30.26 2.34
N ARG A 808 -35.22 30.11 2.76
CA ARG A 808 -36.17 31.24 2.89
C ARG A 808 -35.70 32.28 3.90
N ARG A 809 -35.17 31.87 5.05
CA ARG A 809 -34.62 32.78 6.08
C ARG A 809 -33.41 33.54 5.58
N SER A 810 -32.60 32.93 4.73
CA SER A 810 -31.47 33.59 4.06
C SER A 810 -31.88 34.37 2.81
N GLU A 811 -33.18 34.47 2.49
CA GLU A 811 -33.71 35.15 1.29
C GLU A 811 -33.26 34.55 -0.05
N VAL A 812 -32.81 33.29 -0.07
CA VAL A 812 -32.40 32.59 -1.30
C VAL A 812 -33.63 32.26 -2.15
N GLN A 813 -33.58 32.62 -3.44
CA GLN A 813 -34.67 32.39 -4.37
C GLN A 813 -34.56 31.00 -4.99
N VAL A 814 -35.63 30.20 -4.91
CA VAL A 814 -35.65 28.82 -5.44
C VAL A 814 -36.72 28.70 -6.52
N HIS A 815 -36.31 28.29 -7.72
CA HIS A 815 -37.18 28.02 -8.86
C HIS A 815 -37.21 26.52 -9.14
N ARG A 816 -38.38 25.97 -9.49
CA ARG A 816 -38.58 24.55 -9.78
C ARG A 816 -38.89 24.32 -11.24
N ASP A 817 -38.61 23.11 -11.70
CA ASP A 817 -38.93 22.63 -13.05
C ASP A 817 -38.37 23.52 -14.16
N GLY A 818 -37.21 24.14 -13.93
CA GLY A 818 -36.55 25.00 -14.89
C GLY A 818 -35.62 24.20 -15.79
N LEU A 819 -35.91 24.13 -17.09
CA LEU A 819 -34.98 23.56 -18.08
C LEU A 819 -34.20 24.69 -18.74
N LEU A 820 -32.87 24.58 -18.79
CA LEU A 820 -32.01 25.62 -19.36
C LEU A 820 -32.33 25.83 -20.85
N ALA A 821 -32.80 27.02 -21.19
CA ALA A 821 -33.23 27.37 -22.55
C ALA A 821 -32.11 28.02 -23.35
N GLN A 822 -31.58 29.15 -22.85
CA GLN A 822 -30.54 29.94 -23.52
C GLN A 822 -29.59 30.57 -22.51
N LEU A 823 -28.34 30.76 -22.94
CA LEU A 823 -27.34 31.62 -22.30
C LEU A 823 -27.31 32.95 -23.08
N ASN A 824 -27.29 34.09 -22.39
CA ASN A 824 -27.28 35.42 -23.01
C ASN A 824 -28.31 35.62 -24.14
N ASP A 825 -29.51 35.05 -23.99
CA ASP A 825 -30.59 35.10 -25.00
C ASP A 825 -30.14 34.64 -26.41
N GLY A 826 -29.19 33.69 -26.46
CA GLY A 826 -28.65 33.14 -27.72
C GLY A 826 -27.58 34.03 -28.39
N GLN A 827 -27.13 35.10 -27.72
CA GLN A 827 -26.04 35.96 -28.18
C GLN A 827 -24.67 35.47 -27.70
N ASP A 828 -23.64 36.31 -27.81
CA ASP A 828 -22.27 35.99 -27.39
C ASP A 828 -22.24 35.48 -25.94
N PRO A 829 -21.72 34.26 -25.67
CA PRO A 829 -21.70 33.68 -24.33
C PRO A 829 -20.75 34.39 -23.34
N GLU A 830 -19.83 35.27 -23.78
CA GLU A 830 -18.79 35.86 -22.93
C GLU A 830 -18.95 37.39 -22.72
N PRO A 831 -18.98 37.89 -21.47
CA PRO A 831 -19.26 37.17 -20.24
C PRO A 831 -20.74 36.83 -20.12
N LEU A 832 -21.08 35.82 -19.33
CA LEU A 832 -22.47 35.49 -19.05
C LEU A 832 -23.12 36.64 -18.25
N SER A 833 -24.24 37.15 -18.74
CA SER A 833 -25.00 38.27 -18.15
C SER A 833 -26.44 37.90 -17.83
N SER A 834 -27.00 36.93 -18.55
CA SER A 834 -28.34 36.42 -18.34
C SER A 834 -28.47 34.96 -18.72
N VAL A 835 -29.38 34.27 -18.03
CA VAL A 835 -29.76 32.88 -18.32
C VAL A 835 -31.28 32.77 -18.33
N SER A 836 -31.75 31.95 -19.25
CA SER A 836 -33.17 31.81 -19.54
C SER A 836 -33.56 30.34 -19.42
N PHE A 837 -34.69 30.08 -18.75
CA PHE A 837 -35.20 28.74 -18.49
C PHE A 837 -36.64 28.62 -18.99
N THR A 838 -36.98 27.49 -19.61
CA THR A 838 -38.39 27.11 -19.79
C THR A 838 -38.89 26.46 -18.50
N THR A 839 -40.18 26.63 -18.20
CA THR A 839 -40.82 25.99 -17.05
C THR A 839 -42.11 25.29 -17.49
N GLN A 840 -42.83 24.67 -16.55
CA GLN A 840 -44.16 24.14 -16.80
C GLN A 840 -45.21 25.24 -17.06
N SER A 841 -44.96 26.48 -16.64
CA SER A 841 -45.90 27.60 -16.77
C SER A 841 -45.41 28.67 -17.74
N GLN A 842 -44.50 29.55 -17.29
CA GLN A 842 -43.92 30.61 -18.11
C GLN A 842 -42.40 30.57 -18.09
N PRO A 843 -41.73 30.85 -19.22
CA PRO A 843 -40.28 31.00 -19.24
C PRO A 843 -39.79 32.06 -18.26
N ILE A 844 -38.65 31.82 -17.63
CA ILE A 844 -38.04 32.72 -16.64
C ILE A 844 -36.70 33.18 -17.20
N ARG A 845 -36.53 34.50 -17.33
CA ARG A 845 -35.26 35.15 -17.63
C ARG A 845 -34.66 35.73 -16.36
N MET A 846 -33.40 35.43 -16.10
CA MET A 846 -32.69 35.89 -14.91
C MET A 846 -31.39 36.59 -15.29
N LYS A 847 -31.11 37.71 -14.62
CA LYS A 847 -29.74 38.26 -14.59
C LYS A 847 -28.82 37.27 -13.88
N CYS A 848 -27.61 37.12 -14.40
CA CYS A 848 -26.63 36.15 -13.92
C CYS A 848 -25.23 36.72 -14.13
N ALA A 849 -24.51 36.96 -13.04
CA ALA A 849 -23.10 37.32 -13.05
C ALA A 849 -22.20 36.08 -12.86
N VAL A 850 -22.73 35.01 -12.26
CA VAL A 850 -22.04 33.73 -12.09
C VAL A 850 -23.06 32.58 -12.26
N PHE A 851 -22.68 31.54 -12.99
CA PHE A 851 -23.48 30.33 -13.14
C PHE A 851 -22.71 29.12 -12.62
N ILE A 852 -23.27 28.36 -11.68
CA ILE A 852 -22.66 27.14 -11.13
C ILE A 852 -23.54 25.94 -11.48
N ASN A 853 -22.97 24.94 -12.17
CA ASN A 853 -23.74 23.79 -12.62
C ASN A 853 -23.50 22.52 -11.81
N PHE A 854 -24.60 21.95 -11.31
CA PHE A 854 -24.71 20.66 -10.64
C PHE A 854 -25.84 19.78 -11.22
N PHE A 855 -26.28 20.04 -12.46
CA PHE A 855 -27.41 19.33 -13.04
C PHE A 855 -27.12 17.85 -13.28
N ARG A 856 -26.01 17.53 -13.94
CA ARG A 856 -25.73 16.15 -14.39
C ARG A 856 -24.26 15.82 -14.38
N LYS A 857 -23.93 14.66 -13.79
CA LYS A 857 -22.62 14.02 -13.91
C LYS A 857 -22.57 13.11 -15.13
N GLY A 858 -21.46 13.14 -15.84
CA GLY A 858 -21.16 12.30 -17.01
C GLY A 858 -19.67 11.95 -17.04
N VAL A 859 -19.27 11.08 -17.96
CA VAL A 859 -17.85 10.76 -18.16
C VAL A 859 -17.16 11.95 -18.83
N ASP A 860 -15.91 12.25 -18.44
CA ASP A 860 -15.09 13.24 -19.13
C ASP A 860 -15.12 13.00 -20.65
N TYR A 861 -15.24 14.05 -21.45
CA TYR A 861 -15.28 13.85 -22.90
C TYR A 861 -14.00 13.24 -23.45
N ASN A 862 -12.82 13.67 -22.99
CA ASN A 862 -11.57 13.11 -23.50
C ASN A 862 -11.44 11.65 -23.08
N ALA A 863 -11.88 11.29 -21.87
CA ALA A 863 -11.94 9.89 -21.45
C ALA A 863 -12.93 9.08 -22.29
N PHE A 864 -14.17 9.57 -22.48
CA PHE A 864 -15.18 8.94 -23.32
C PHE A 864 -14.67 8.71 -24.75
N LYS A 865 -14.13 9.77 -25.37
CA LYS A 865 -13.57 9.72 -26.72
C LYS A 865 -12.43 8.69 -26.79
N SER A 866 -11.51 8.71 -25.84
CA SER A 866 -10.38 7.76 -25.77
C SER A 866 -10.86 6.31 -25.65
N ILE A 867 -11.89 6.06 -24.85
CA ILE A 867 -12.49 4.72 -24.65
C ILE A 867 -13.16 4.25 -25.95
N ASN A 868 -13.95 5.12 -26.57
CA ASN A 868 -14.68 4.82 -27.80
C ASN A 868 -13.74 4.61 -29.00
N ASP A 869 -12.76 5.49 -29.18
CA ASP A 869 -11.76 5.40 -30.25
C ASP A 869 -10.90 4.12 -30.10
N ALA A 870 -10.70 3.65 -28.86
CA ALA A 870 -10.05 2.37 -28.57
C ALA A 870 -10.96 1.14 -28.78
N CYS A 871 -12.19 1.33 -29.26
CA CYS A 871 -13.17 0.25 -29.49
C CYS A 871 -13.45 -0.58 -28.22
N LEU A 872 -13.48 0.08 -27.06
CA LEU A 872 -14.00 -0.50 -25.83
C LEU A 872 -15.53 -0.37 -25.82
N VAL A 873 -16.23 -1.42 -25.37
CA VAL A 873 -17.70 -1.45 -25.43
C VAL A 873 -18.29 -0.39 -24.48
N TYR A 874 -19.00 0.58 -25.07
CA TYR A 874 -19.63 1.68 -24.35
C TYR A 874 -21.14 1.73 -24.65
N ASP A 875 -21.96 1.59 -23.60
CA ASP A 875 -23.43 1.58 -23.70
C ASP A 875 -24.01 2.52 -22.62
N GLY A 876 -23.85 3.83 -22.85
CA GLY A 876 -24.08 4.89 -21.88
C GLY A 876 -23.02 4.97 -20.75
N ARG A 877 -22.29 3.86 -20.53
CA ARG A 877 -21.16 3.69 -19.61
C ARG A 877 -20.22 2.61 -20.15
N LEU A 878 -19.00 2.53 -19.62
CA LEU A 878 -18.04 1.50 -19.99
C LEU A 878 -18.54 0.13 -19.47
N VAL A 879 -18.70 -0.83 -20.37
CA VAL A 879 -19.23 -2.16 -20.05
C VAL A 879 -18.12 -3.05 -19.50
N ILE A 880 -18.42 -3.71 -18.37
CA ILE A 880 -17.52 -4.66 -17.71
C ILE A 880 -18.20 -6.00 -17.38
N ASP A 881 -17.38 -7.03 -17.18
CA ASP A 881 -17.80 -8.32 -16.61
C ASP A 881 -17.79 -8.31 -15.06
N SER A 882 -18.18 -9.44 -14.43
CA SER A 882 -18.16 -9.60 -12.97
C SER A 882 -16.77 -9.56 -12.34
N LYS A 883 -15.69 -9.70 -13.14
CA LYS A 883 -14.29 -9.60 -12.73
C LYS A 883 -13.64 -8.30 -13.22
N PHE A 884 -14.43 -7.25 -13.50
CA PHE A 884 -13.99 -5.92 -13.92
C PHE A 884 -13.31 -5.83 -15.30
N HIS A 885 -13.28 -6.90 -16.11
CA HIS A 885 -12.71 -6.83 -17.45
C HIS A 885 -13.62 -6.04 -18.37
N THR A 886 -13.01 -5.30 -19.29
CA THR A 886 -13.69 -4.82 -20.49
C THR A 886 -13.69 -5.93 -21.56
N ASN A 887 -14.03 -5.60 -22.81
CA ASN A 887 -13.83 -6.52 -23.94
C ASN A 887 -12.34 -6.78 -24.29
N ASP A 888 -11.41 -6.18 -23.55
CA ASP A 888 -9.98 -6.46 -23.61
C ASP A 888 -9.51 -6.97 -22.24
N SER A 889 -8.91 -8.16 -22.18
CA SER A 889 -8.50 -8.79 -20.92
C SER A 889 -7.37 -8.04 -20.19
N THR A 890 -6.64 -7.18 -20.90
CA THR A 890 -5.57 -6.34 -20.32
C THR A 890 -6.09 -5.01 -19.79
N ILE A 891 -7.35 -4.66 -20.07
CA ILE A 891 -7.98 -3.41 -19.67
C ILE A 891 -9.16 -3.71 -18.76
N ARG A 892 -9.10 -3.16 -17.54
CA ARG A 892 -10.15 -3.26 -16.53
C ARG A 892 -10.69 -1.90 -16.19
N ALA A 893 -11.90 -1.85 -15.66
CA ALA A 893 -12.51 -0.60 -15.23
C ALA A 893 -13.35 -0.78 -13.98
N ALA A 894 -13.40 0.27 -13.16
CA ALA A 894 -14.18 0.25 -11.93
C ALA A 894 -14.68 1.65 -11.55
N GLY A 895 -15.64 1.70 -10.62
CA GLY A 895 -16.23 2.95 -10.16
C GLY A 895 -17.30 3.51 -11.10
N PRO A 896 -17.84 4.72 -10.82
CA PRO A 896 -19.07 5.23 -11.43
C PRO A 896 -19.12 5.31 -12.96
N LEU A 897 -17.98 5.24 -13.67
CA LEU A 897 -17.94 5.21 -15.13
C LEU A 897 -18.45 3.90 -15.75
N THR A 898 -18.62 2.86 -14.94
CA THR A 898 -18.87 1.48 -15.40
C THR A 898 -20.32 1.05 -15.28
N LYS A 899 -20.66 -0.01 -16.02
CA LYS A 899 -21.89 -0.81 -15.91
C LYS A 899 -21.58 -2.28 -16.21
N PHE A 900 -22.36 -3.19 -15.65
CA PHE A 900 -22.23 -4.61 -15.98
C PHE A 900 -22.78 -4.92 -17.38
N ALA A 901 -22.26 -5.97 -18.02
CA ALA A 901 -22.74 -6.45 -19.30
C ALA A 901 -24.21 -6.90 -19.22
N ARG A 902 -24.97 -6.67 -20.30
CA ARG A 902 -26.41 -7.02 -20.36
C ARG A 902 -26.68 -8.51 -20.19
N SER A 903 -25.67 -9.36 -20.43
CA SER A 903 -25.72 -10.81 -20.21
C SER A 903 -25.99 -11.20 -18.76
N TYR A 904 -25.69 -10.32 -17.79
CA TYR A 904 -26.01 -10.53 -16.39
C TYR A 904 -27.45 -10.15 -16.02
N HIS A 905 -28.24 -9.62 -16.98
CA HIS A 905 -29.60 -9.12 -16.75
C HIS A 905 -29.70 -8.10 -15.59
N ALA A 906 -28.62 -7.35 -15.35
CA ALA A 906 -28.45 -6.46 -14.21
C ALA A 906 -28.22 -5.00 -14.63
N ASP A 907 -28.85 -4.55 -15.71
CA ASP A 907 -28.67 -3.20 -16.30
C ASP A 907 -28.90 -2.04 -15.32
N GLN A 908 -29.67 -2.30 -14.27
CA GLN A 908 -29.99 -1.35 -13.21
C GLN A 908 -28.85 -1.20 -12.17
N TRP A 909 -27.97 -2.19 -12.06
CA TRP A 909 -26.84 -2.17 -11.15
C TRP A 909 -25.61 -1.57 -11.82
N SER A 910 -24.94 -0.67 -11.11
CA SER A 910 -23.69 -0.08 -11.53
C SER A 910 -22.89 0.35 -10.32
N HIS A 911 -21.57 0.45 -10.46
CA HIS A 911 -20.70 0.92 -9.38
C HIS A 911 -21.05 2.33 -8.87
N ALA A 912 -21.82 3.13 -9.60
CA ALA A 912 -22.31 4.43 -9.10
C ALA A 912 -23.29 4.29 -7.92
N GLY A 913 -23.93 3.13 -7.75
CA GLY A 913 -24.82 2.81 -6.64
C GLY A 913 -24.08 2.34 -5.37
N PHE A 914 -22.76 2.11 -5.45
CA PHE A 914 -21.98 1.45 -4.41
C PHE A 914 -20.96 2.38 -3.75
N ASN A 915 -20.38 1.91 -2.64
CA ASN A 915 -19.26 2.57 -2.02
C ASN A 915 -18.03 2.48 -2.94
N SER A 916 -17.50 3.64 -3.36
CA SER A 916 -16.39 3.68 -4.33
C SER A 916 -15.08 3.12 -3.77
N LYS A 917 -14.88 3.18 -2.45
CA LYS A 917 -13.74 2.57 -1.75
C LYS A 917 -13.83 1.05 -1.76
N GLU A 918 -14.99 0.49 -1.37
CA GLU A 918 -15.23 -0.97 -1.44
C GLU A 918 -14.98 -1.52 -2.85
N VAL A 919 -15.50 -0.86 -3.88
CA VAL A 919 -15.28 -1.25 -5.29
C VAL A 919 -13.79 -1.27 -5.66
N GLY A 920 -12.99 -0.33 -5.14
CA GLY A 920 -11.54 -0.28 -5.38
C GLY A 920 -10.79 -1.41 -4.66
N VAL A 921 -11.22 -1.75 -3.43
CA VAL A 921 -10.69 -2.90 -2.68
C VAL A 921 -11.01 -4.22 -3.40
N GLU A 922 -12.25 -4.41 -3.86
CA GLU A 922 -12.65 -5.62 -4.60
C GLU A 922 -11.90 -5.75 -5.92
N LEU A 923 -11.71 -4.65 -6.64
CA LEU A 923 -10.88 -4.64 -7.85
C LEU A 923 -9.45 -5.10 -7.54
N ALA A 924 -8.83 -4.58 -6.48
CA ALA A 924 -7.48 -4.99 -6.10
C ALA A 924 -7.44 -6.46 -5.67
N ARG A 925 -8.39 -6.93 -4.87
CA ARG A 925 -8.48 -8.33 -4.43
C ARG A 925 -8.64 -9.29 -5.60
N ALA A 926 -9.42 -8.91 -6.62
CA ALA A 926 -9.56 -9.69 -7.84
C ALA A 926 -8.25 -9.75 -8.65
N LEU A 927 -7.36 -8.74 -8.53
CA LEU A 927 -6.15 -8.63 -9.36
C LEU A 927 -4.90 -9.19 -8.70
N LEU A 928 -4.79 -9.12 -7.37
CA LEU A 928 -3.59 -9.54 -6.63
C LEU A 928 -3.15 -10.99 -6.93
N PRO A 929 -4.05 -11.98 -7.01
CA PRO A 929 -3.65 -13.35 -7.33
C PRO A 929 -2.97 -13.50 -8.70
N PHE A 930 -3.30 -12.64 -9.66
CA PHE A 930 -2.68 -12.65 -10.99
C PHE A 930 -1.27 -12.02 -10.99
N PHE A 931 -0.94 -11.22 -9.99
CA PHE A 931 0.34 -10.53 -9.88
C PHE A 931 1.29 -11.17 -8.87
N ASP A 932 0.79 -12.03 -8.00
CA ASP A 932 1.57 -12.67 -6.95
C ASP A 932 2.33 -13.89 -7.51
N PRO A 933 3.67 -13.84 -7.65
CA PRO A 933 4.44 -14.95 -8.17
C PRO A 933 4.60 -16.09 -7.15
N THR A 934 4.20 -15.89 -5.89
CA THR A 934 4.26 -16.91 -4.83
C THR A 934 3.05 -17.83 -4.84
N LEU A 935 1.98 -17.44 -5.53
CA LEU A 935 0.79 -18.26 -5.73
C LEU A 935 0.96 -19.12 -6.99
N GLU A 936 0.41 -20.33 -6.97
CA GLU A 936 0.34 -21.15 -8.17
C GLU A 936 -0.54 -20.42 -9.20
N SER A 937 -0.01 -20.21 -10.40
CA SER A 937 -0.82 -19.65 -11.50
C SER A 937 -2.01 -20.56 -11.75
N GLU A 938 -3.22 -20.08 -11.47
CA GLU A 938 -4.44 -20.78 -11.87
C GLU A 938 -4.38 -21.03 -13.38
N THR A 939 -4.10 -22.27 -13.74
CA THR A 939 -4.04 -22.71 -15.13
C THR A 939 -5.48 -22.92 -15.57
N THR A 940 -5.92 -22.01 -16.44
CA THR A 940 -7.26 -21.88 -17.03
C THR A 940 -8.23 -20.99 -16.24
N PRO A 941 -8.84 -19.96 -16.87
CA PRO A 941 -10.07 -19.41 -16.36
C PRO A 941 -11.07 -20.56 -16.33
N SER A 942 -11.61 -20.89 -15.16
CA SER A 942 -12.81 -21.72 -15.09
C SER A 942 -13.86 -21.16 -16.06
N ALA A 943 -14.65 -22.05 -16.67
CA ALA A 943 -15.81 -21.67 -17.47
C ALA A 943 -16.65 -20.61 -16.71
N PRO A 944 -17.41 -19.74 -17.39
CA PRO A 944 -18.26 -18.75 -16.72
C PRO A 944 -19.40 -19.45 -15.99
N GLU A 945 -19.12 -20.06 -14.85
CA GLU A 945 -20.11 -20.73 -13.99
C GLU A 945 -20.86 -19.71 -13.13
N ASP A 946 -20.34 -18.48 -12.96
CA ASP A 946 -21.03 -17.43 -12.22
C ASP A 946 -21.61 -16.36 -13.14
N GLN A 947 -22.90 -16.52 -13.48
CA GLN A 947 -23.75 -15.45 -14.06
C GLN A 947 -24.13 -14.37 -13.03
N LEU A 948 -23.49 -14.35 -11.85
CA LEU A 948 -23.80 -13.42 -10.77
C LEU A 948 -22.80 -12.27 -10.73
N ILE A 949 -23.31 -11.07 -10.50
CA ILE A 949 -22.48 -9.89 -10.23
C ILE A 949 -22.05 -9.88 -8.76
N PRO A 950 -20.88 -9.30 -8.43
CA PRO A 950 -20.45 -9.15 -7.04
C PRO A 950 -21.47 -8.35 -6.23
N LEU A 951 -21.73 -8.79 -5.00
CA LEU A 951 -22.51 -8.05 -4.02
C LEU A 951 -21.60 -7.11 -3.23
N TYR A 952 -22.03 -5.86 -3.08
CA TYR A 952 -21.36 -4.84 -2.30
C TYR A 952 -22.16 -4.59 -1.03
N SER A 953 -21.47 -4.53 0.10
CA SER A 953 -22.07 -4.52 1.44
C SER A 953 -21.89 -3.18 2.16
N GLN A 954 -20.82 -2.44 1.84
CA GLN A 954 -20.51 -1.19 2.52
C GLN A 954 -21.51 -0.10 2.16
N ALA A 955 -21.86 0.72 3.15
CA ALA A 955 -22.83 1.78 2.96
C ALA A 955 -22.35 2.84 1.96
N LYS A 956 -23.31 3.41 1.23
CA LYS A 956 -23.14 4.65 0.51
C LYS A 956 -23.33 5.83 1.46
N ILE A 957 -22.37 6.74 1.47
CA ILE A 957 -22.30 7.84 2.43
C ILE A 957 -22.36 9.18 1.69
N GLN A 958 -23.14 10.11 2.24
CA GLN A 958 -23.22 11.49 1.79
C GLN A 958 -23.21 12.41 3.01
N GLY A 959 -22.28 13.36 3.05
CA GLY A 959 -22.19 14.35 4.12
C GLY A 959 -21.89 15.75 3.61
N GLY A 960 -21.93 16.73 4.50
CA GLY A 960 -21.57 18.12 4.21
C GLY A 960 -22.30 19.13 5.09
N THR A 961 -22.05 20.42 4.86
CA THR A 961 -22.72 21.50 5.59
C THR A 961 -23.87 22.09 4.75
N LEU A 962 -25.09 21.97 5.25
CA LEU A 962 -26.32 22.43 4.60
C LEU A 962 -26.70 23.86 5.04
N PRO A 963 -27.55 24.56 4.25
CA PRO A 963 -27.97 25.93 4.55
C PRO A 963 -28.58 26.05 5.94
N GLY A 964 -28.22 27.12 6.67
CA GLY A 964 -28.56 27.28 8.08
C GLY A 964 -27.49 26.76 9.06
N GLY A 965 -26.34 26.32 8.54
CA GLY A 965 -25.19 25.87 9.34
C GLY A 965 -25.35 24.45 9.88
N TYR A 966 -26.17 23.62 9.23
CA TYR A 966 -26.39 22.25 9.69
C TYR A 966 -25.31 21.31 9.14
N SER A 967 -24.65 20.56 10.02
CA SER A 967 -23.87 19.38 9.68
C SER A 967 -24.82 18.23 9.32
N TYR A 968 -24.65 17.66 8.13
CA TYR A 968 -25.47 16.59 7.61
C TYR A 968 -24.63 15.32 7.36
N LEU A 969 -25.22 14.18 7.71
CA LEU A 969 -24.69 12.86 7.37
C LEU A 969 -25.86 11.95 7.00
N HIS A 970 -25.74 11.27 5.88
CA HIS A 970 -26.66 10.23 5.47
C HIS A 970 -25.88 9.00 5.01
N VAL A 971 -26.26 7.86 5.58
CA VAL A 971 -25.65 6.56 5.32
C VAL A 971 -26.78 5.63 4.89
N THR A 972 -26.60 4.95 3.77
CA THR A 972 -27.64 4.11 3.17
C THR A 972 -27.02 2.81 2.70
N ARG A 973 -27.81 1.75 2.66
CA ARG A 973 -27.39 0.54 1.95
C ARG A 973 -27.11 0.80 0.47
N PRO A 974 -26.21 0.02 -0.15
CA PRO A 974 -26.13 -0.12 -1.60
C PRO A 974 -27.50 -0.36 -2.23
N ALA A 975 -27.88 0.43 -3.23
CA ALA A 975 -29.18 0.32 -3.86
C ALA A 975 -29.17 0.74 -5.34
N ILE A 976 -30.12 0.18 -6.10
CA ILE A 976 -30.47 0.64 -7.44
C ILE A 976 -31.27 1.94 -7.28
N ASN A 977 -30.65 3.08 -7.60
CA ASN A 977 -31.23 4.41 -7.41
C ASN A 977 -31.69 4.68 -5.95
N PRO A 978 -30.77 5.09 -5.06
CA PRO A 978 -31.07 5.26 -3.63
C PRO A 978 -32.27 6.18 -3.33
N SER A 979 -32.58 7.13 -4.22
CA SER A 979 -33.74 8.02 -4.08
C SER A 979 -35.10 7.34 -4.32
N LYS A 980 -35.19 6.30 -5.15
CA LYS A 980 -36.47 5.68 -5.56
C LYS A 980 -36.99 4.60 -4.60
N GLN A 981 -36.11 3.87 -3.91
CA GLN A 981 -36.52 2.75 -3.06
C GLN A 981 -36.69 3.11 -1.56
N SER A 982 -36.02 4.15 -1.06
CA SER A 982 -35.95 4.42 0.39
C SER A 982 -37.28 4.86 1.05
N LEU A 983 -38.31 5.24 0.30
CA LEU A 983 -39.55 5.78 0.86
C LEU A 983 -40.77 4.84 0.67
N THR A 984 -40.81 4.03 -0.39
CA THR A 984 -42.03 3.30 -0.77
C THR A 984 -42.02 1.81 -0.41
N GLU A 985 -40.84 1.18 -0.36
CA GLU A 985 -40.69 -0.23 0.04
C GLU A 985 -40.30 -0.36 1.52
N SER A 986 -39.43 0.53 2.01
CA SER A 986 -38.94 0.60 3.40
C SER A 986 -40.06 0.79 4.44
N ALA A 987 -41.11 1.56 4.12
CA ALA A 987 -42.23 1.78 5.04
C ALA A 987 -43.14 0.55 5.22
N LYS A 988 -43.03 -0.49 4.37
CA LYS A 988 -43.85 -1.71 4.47
C LYS A 988 -43.18 -2.84 5.26
N TYR A 989 -41.86 -2.83 5.40
CA TYR A 989 -41.07 -3.96 5.91
C TYR A 989 -39.95 -3.55 6.88
N GLY A 990 -40.01 -2.39 7.53
CA GLY A 990 -38.99 -1.96 8.48
C GLY A 990 -39.52 -1.02 9.56
N ARG A 991 -38.63 -0.61 10.47
CA ARG A 991 -38.93 0.23 11.63
C ARG A 991 -38.08 1.49 11.63
N GLU A 992 -38.73 2.64 11.81
CA GLU A 992 -38.07 3.93 11.95
C GLU A 992 -37.95 4.33 13.42
N ILE A 993 -36.76 4.83 13.80
CA ILE A 993 -36.48 5.38 15.13
C ILE A 993 -35.88 6.76 14.94
N GLY A 994 -36.54 7.79 15.46
CA GLY A 994 -36.12 9.18 15.30
C GLY A 994 -36.19 9.95 16.62
N THR A 995 -35.18 10.79 16.88
CA THR A 995 -35.13 11.70 18.04
C THR A 995 -34.75 13.11 17.61
N GLY A 996 -35.08 14.07 18.49
CA GLY A 996 -34.83 15.49 18.26
C GLY A 996 -35.73 16.10 17.18
N LYS A 997 -35.44 17.36 16.86
CA LYS A 997 -36.19 18.17 15.90
C LYS A 997 -35.27 18.85 14.91
N VAL A 998 -35.73 18.92 13.66
CA VAL A 998 -34.92 19.46 12.57
C VAL A 998 -34.73 20.98 12.72
N GLU A 999 -35.72 21.67 13.27
CA GLU A 999 -35.70 23.12 13.51
C GLU A 999 -34.67 23.51 14.58
N GLU A 1000 -34.58 22.69 15.63
CA GLU A 1000 -33.63 22.87 16.74
C GLU A 1000 -32.21 22.54 16.28
N GLY A 1001 -32.07 21.60 15.34
CA GLY A 1001 -30.78 21.16 14.79
C GLY A 1001 -30.14 20.09 15.67
N ASN A 1002 -30.95 19.14 16.13
CA ASN A 1002 -30.55 17.96 16.90
C ASN A 1002 -31.26 16.70 16.37
N TYR A 1003 -31.52 16.63 15.07
CA TYR A 1003 -32.30 15.54 14.47
C TYR A 1003 -31.42 14.32 14.14
N PHE A 1004 -31.82 13.16 14.67
CA PHE A 1004 -31.18 11.88 14.40
C PHE A 1004 -32.24 10.84 14.06
N ARG A 1005 -32.11 10.18 12.90
CA ARG A 1005 -32.99 9.11 12.44
C ARG A 1005 -32.20 7.84 12.09
N LEU A 1006 -32.69 6.70 12.56
CA LEU A 1006 -32.29 5.35 12.16
C LEU A 1006 -33.47 4.65 11.47
N PHE A 1007 -33.15 3.86 10.45
CA PHE A 1007 -34.09 2.96 9.81
C PHE A 1007 -33.56 1.53 9.90
N LEU A 1008 -34.36 0.66 10.52
CA LEU A 1008 -34.09 -0.77 10.71
C LEU A 1008 -34.90 -1.58 9.70
N ASN A 1009 -34.28 -2.60 9.11
CA ASN A 1009 -34.99 -3.52 8.21
C ASN A 1009 -35.86 -4.53 8.99
N GLN A 1010 -36.56 -5.42 8.27
CA GLN A 1010 -37.40 -6.48 8.87
C GLN A 1010 -36.64 -7.43 9.80
N PHE A 1011 -35.31 -7.49 9.68
CA PHE A 1011 -34.42 -8.32 10.49
C PHE A 1011 -33.77 -7.54 11.63
N GLY A 1012 -34.20 -6.30 11.91
CA GLY A 1012 -33.65 -5.48 13.00
C GLY A 1012 -32.24 -4.93 12.76
N LEU A 1013 -31.73 -4.98 11.52
CA LEU A 1013 -30.43 -4.40 11.15
C LEU A 1013 -30.57 -2.94 10.72
N VAL A 1014 -29.62 -2.08 11.12
CA VAL A 1014 -29.55 -0.69 10.66
C VAL A 1014 -29.20 -0.63 9.17
N GLU A 1015 -30.19 -0.25 8.36
CA GLU A 1015 -30.07 -0.15 6.90
C GLU A 1015 -29.80 1.29 6.44
N SER A 1016 -30.22 2.28 7.23
CA SER A 1016 -29.97 3.69 6.95
C SER A 1016 -29.89 4.53 8.24
N LEU A 1017 -29.05 5.56 8.23
CA LEU A 1017 -29.01 6.61 9.26
C LEU A 1017 -28.98 8.00 8.63
N THR A 1018 -29.63 8.96 9.28
CA THR A 1018 -29.66 10.37 8.87
C THR A 1018 -29.46 11.26 10.09
N CYS A 1019 -28.43 12.08 10.08
CA CYS A 1019 -28.10 13.03 11.12
C CYS A 1019 -28.16 14.45 10.56
N LEU A 1020 -28.81 15.36 11.27
CA LEU A 1020 -28.81 16.79 10.98
C LEU A 1020 -28.63 17.57 12.30
N SER A 1021 -27.46 18.16 12.48
CA SER A 1021 -27.08 18.84 13.71
C SER A 1021 -26.51 20.23 13.46
N LYS A 1022 -26.72 21.19 14.36
CA LYS A 1022 -25.96 22.45 14.37
C LYS A 1022 -24.57 22.29 14.98
N GLU A 1023 -24.41 21.32 15.87
CA GLU A 1023 -23.13 20.97 16.48
C GLU A 1023 -22.42 19.89 15.65
N PRO A 1024 -21.07 19.92 15.57
CA PRO A 1024 -20.32 18.85 14.92
C PRO A 1024 -20.49 17.53 15.68
N PHE A 1025 -20.47 16.42 14.96
CA PHE A 1025 -20.62 15.08 15.53
C PHE A 1025 -19.59 14.10 14.93
N PRO A 1026 -19.28 13.00 15.64
CA PRO A 1026 -18.22 12.08 15.23
C PRO A 1026 -18.68 11.15 14.10
N VAL A 1027 -18.54 11.59 12.85
CA VAL A 1027 -18.95 10.84 11.65
C VAL A 1027 -18.36 9.42 11.64
N SER A 1028 -17.06 9.26 11.90
CA SER A 1028 -16.37 7.96 11.87
C SER A 1028 -16.93 6.95 12.89
N ASN A 1029 -17.49 7.42 14.00
CA ASN A 1029 -18.15 6.56 14.99
C ASN A 1029 -19.51 6.11 14.46
N TYR A 1030 -20.33 7.04 13.96
CA TYR A 1030 -21.69 6.73 13.50
C TYR A 1030 -21.73 5.81 12.27
N LEU A 1031 -20.69 5.83 11.43
CA LEU A 1031 -20.54 4.86 10.33
C LEU A 1031 -20.52 3.41 10.83
N CYS A 1032 -20.09 3.13 12.06
CA CYS A 1032 -20.05 1.78 12.63
C CYS A 1032 -21.40 1.25 13.10
N LEU A 1033 -22.42 2.11 13.15
CA LEU A 1033 -23.79 1.72 13.50
C LEU A 1033 -24.50 1.05 12.32
N TYR A 1034 -24.08 1.36 11.08
CA TYR A 1034 -24.62 0.74 9.88
C TYR A 1034 -24.37 -0.77 9.88
N GLY A 1035 -25.38 -1.56 9.48
CA GLY A 1035 -25.32 -3.01 9.45
C GLY A 1035 -25.37 -3.68 10.82
N ARG A 1036 -25.52 -2.92 11.92
CA ARG A 1036 -25.62 -3.49 13.28
C ARG A 1036 -27.05 -3.83 13.64
N HIS A 1037 -27.22 -4.94 14.36
CA HIS A 1037 -28.51 -5.37 14.86
C HIS A 1037 -28.92 -4.55 16.10
N GLU A 1038 -30.20 -4.23 16.23
CA GLU A 1038 -30.74 -3.38 17.31
C GLU A 1038 -30.43 -3.92 18.73
N LEU A 1039 -30.40 -5.25 18.89
CA LEU A 1039 -30.01 -5.90 20.14
C LEU A 1039 -28.57 -5.59 20.57
N LEU A 1040 -27.64 -5.51 19.60
CA LEU A 1040 -26.24 -5.13 19.86
C LEU A 1040 -26.13 -3.65 20.23
N LEU A 1041 -27.03 -2.82 19.70
CA LEU A 1041 -27.17 -1.40 20.03
C LEU A 1041 -27.95 -1.19 21.34
N ASN A 1042 -27.69 -2.05 22.33
CA ASN A 1042 -28.25 -2.00 23.68
C ASN A 1042 -29.79 -2.09 23.72
N ARG A 1043 -30.36 -3.03 22.96
CA ARG A 1043 -31.83 -3.23 22.81
C ARG A 1043 -32.53 -1.93 22.40
N LEU A 1044 -32.02 -1.32 21.34
CA LEU A 1044 -32.41 0.01 20.85
C LEU A 1044 -33.93 0.13 20.71
N CYS A 1045 -34.60 -0.88 20.12
CA CYS A 1045 -36.04 -0.84 19.88
C CYS A 1045 -36.84 -0.80 21.18
N ALA A 1046 -36.56 -1.73 22.09
CA ALA A 1046 -37.28 -1.86 23.35
C ALA A 1046 -37.11 -0.61 24.23
N ARG A 1047 -35.88 -0.11 24.37
CA ARG A 1047 -35.60 1.09 25.18
C ARG A 1047 -36.23 2.35 24.59
N PHE A 1048 -36.33 2.43 23.27
CA PHE A 1048 -37.03 3.54 22.61
C PHE A 1048 -38.54 3.47 22.88
N ASP A 1049 -39.16 2.29 22.79
CA ASP A 1049 -40.58 2.09 23.10
C ASP A 1049 -40.92 2.39 24.56
N GLU A 1050 -40.01 2.06 25.48
CA GLU A 1050 -40.13 2.38 26.90
C GLU A 1050 -39.89 3.87 27.22
N GLY A 1051 -39.51 4.69 26.24
CA GLY A 1051 -39.21 6.12 26.41
C GLY A 1051 -37.90 6.41 27.13
N LEU A 1052 -36.99 5.43 27.24
CA LEU A 1052 -35.67 5.57 27.87
C LEU A 1052 -34.67 6.31 26.97
N ILE A 1053 -34.91 6.33 25.66
CA ILE A 1053 -34.09 7.02 24.67
C ILE A 1053 -34.80 8.29 24.23
N THR A 1054 -34.37 9.43 24.77
CA THR A 1054 -34.91 10.75 24.41
C THR A 1054 -34.10 11.47 23.34
N ASP A 1055 -32.80 11.17 23.26
CA ASP A 1055 -31.85 11.73 22.30
C ASP A 1055 -30.82 10.67 21.88
N LEU A 1056 -30.80 10.33 20.59
CA LEU A 1056 -29.85 9.37 20.04
C LEU A 1056 -28.41 9.89 20.03
N TYR A 1057 -28.18 11.21 19.94
CA TYR A 1057 -26.83 11.76 20.03
C TYR A 1057 -26.21 11.46 21.40
N SER A 1058 -26.94 11.71 22.48
CA SER A 1058 -26.53 11.37 23.84
C SER A 1058 -26.42 9.86 24.06
N PHE A 1059 -27.39 9.08 23.58
CA PHE A 1059 -27.41 7.62 23.74
C PHE A 1059 -26.17 6.94 23.12
N PHE A 1060 -25.75 7.38 21.92
CA PHE A 1060 -24.60 6.81 21.22
C PHE A 1060 -23.25 7.36 21.67
N LYS A 1061 -23.23 8.32 22.61
CA LYS A 1061 -22.02 8.75 23.32
C LYS A 1061 -21.78 7.96 24.62
N GLU A 1062 -22.74 7.14 25.05
CA GLU A 1062 -22.60 6.32 26.25
C GLU A 1062 -21.41 5.35 26.18
N ARG A 1063 -20.89 4.99 27.36
CA ARG A 1063 -19.66 4.19 27.52
C ARG A 1063 -19.71 2.85 26.78
N TRP A 1064 -20.86 2.19 26.76
CA TRP A 1064 -21.03 0.87 26.13
C TRP A 1064 -20.83 0.89 24.60
N CYS A 1065 -20.95 2.06 23.96
CA CYS A 1065 -20.86 2.18 22.51
C CYS A 1065 -19.41 2.24 22.03
N MET A 1066 -18.46 2.64 22.90
CA MET A 1066 -17.05 2.81 22.55
C MET A 1066 -16.41 1.50 22.07
N ALA A 1067 -16.82 0.35 22.61
CA ALA A 1067 -16.36 -0.95 22.13
C ALA A 1067 -16.75 -1.21 20.66
N ILE A 1068 -17.96 -0.80 20.25
CA ILE A 1068 -18.48 -0.99 18.88
C ILE A 1068 -17.76 -0.05 17.91
N TYR A 1069 -17.37 1.14 18.38
CA TYR A 1069 -16.60 2.10 17.59
C TYR A 1069 -15.14 1.72 17.42
N HIS A 1070 -14.62 0.70 18.08
CA HIS A 1070 -13.23 0.27 17.89
C HIS A 1070 -13.04 -0.45 16.54
N ASP A 1071 -11.89 -0.31 15.91
CA ASP A 1071 -11.58 -0.93 14.60
C ASP A 1071 -11.60 -2.47 14.66
N ARG A 1072 -10.98 -3.05 15.70
CA ARG A 1072 -10.94 -4.51 15.97
C ARG A 1072 -12.28 -5.13 16.39
N PHE A 1073 -13.37 -4.35 16.52
CA PHE A 1073 -14.66 -4.91 16.94
C PHE A 1073 -15.25 -5.87 15.89
N VAL A 1074 -15.00 -5.60 14.60
CA VAL A 1074 -15.45 -6.46 13.49
C VAL A 1074 -14.80 -7.83 13.56
N ASP A 1075 -13.49 -7.88 13.82
CA ASP A 1075 -12.75 -9.15 13.97
C ASP A 1075 -13.27 -9.95 15.17
N PHE A 1076 -13.56 -9.25 16.28
CA PHE A 1076 -14.16 -9.86 17.46
C PHE A 1076 -15.57 -10.41 17.19
N GLU A 1077 -16.40 -9.71 16.40
CA GLU A 1077 -17.72 -10.19 16.01
C GLU A 1077 -17.64 -11.46 15.16
N GLU A 1078 -16.64 -11.55 14.26
CA GLU A 1078 -16.38 -12.76 13.49
C GLU A 1078 -15.93 -13.93 14.38
N GLU A 1079 -15.03 -13.68 15.34
CA GLU A 1079 -14.63 -14.67 16.35
C GLU A 1079 -15.85 -15.18 17.13
N VAL A 1080 -16.74 -14.28 17.54
CA VAL A 1080 -18.00 -14.64 18.22
C VAL A 1080 -18.90 -15.48 17.32
N ARG A 1081 -19.03 -15.14 16.03
CA ARG A 1081 -19.81 -15.93 15.08
C ARG A 1081 -19.25 -17.34 14.94
N GLN A 1082 -17.93 -17.48 14.79
CA GLN A 1082 -17.26 -18.79 14.71
C GLN A 1082 -17.47 -19.62 15.98
N ILE A 1083 -17.40 -19.00 17.16
CA ILE A 1083 -17.70 -19.66 18.44
C ILE A 1083 -19.15 -20.18 18.46
N ILE A 1084 -20.10 -19.42 17.92
CA ILE A 1084 -21.51 -19.83 17.87
C ILE A 1084 -21.72 -20.98 16.88
N GLU A 1085 -21.11 -20.90 15.70
CA GLU A 1085 -21.23 -21.92 14.65
C GLU A 1085 -20.59 -23.26 15.04
N SER A 1086 -19.52 -23.22 15.84
CA SER A 1086 -18.79 -24.41 16.32
C SER A 1086 -19.31 -24.97 17.66
N ALA A 1087 -20.32 -24.37 18.26
CA ALA A 1087 -20.87 -24.82 19.54
C ALA A 1087 -21.69 -26.11 19.39
N ASN A 1088 -21.40 -27.09 20.23
CA ASN A 1088 -22.12 -28.36 20.26
C ASN A 1088 -23.29 -28.30 21.23
N VAL A 1089 -24.43 -28.77 20.76
CA VAL A 1089 -25.66 -28.91 21.53
C VAL A 1089 -26.00 -30.39 21.65
N GLN A 1090 -26.28 -30.85 22.87
CA GLN A 1090 -26.84 -32.19 23.10
C GLN A 1090 -28.35 -32.17 22.88
N ASP A 1091 -28.83 -32.96 21.93
CA ASP A 1091 -30.25 -33.17 21.64
C ASP A 1091 -30.55 -34.68 21.49
N GLU A 1092 -31.38 -35.22 22.38
CA GLU A 1092 -31.90 -36.62 22.40
C GLU A 1092 -30.93 -37.70 21.88
N ASP A 1093 -29.70 -37.72 22.41
CA ASP A 1093 -28.56 -38.63 22.11
C ASP A 1093 -27.63 -38.28 20.93
N ASN A 1094 -27.85 -37.17 20.21
CA ASN A 1094 -26.95 -36.66 19.17
C ASN A 1094 -26.31 -35.31 19.55
N LEU A 1095 -25.08 -35.09 19.09
CA LEU A 1095 -24.42 -33.78 19.11
C LEU A 1095 -24.74 -33.07 17.79
N LEU A 1096 -25.45 -31.94 17.88
CA LEU A 1096 -25.79 -31.11 16.73
C LEU A 1096 -25.12 -29.74 16.85
N LEU A 1097 -24.76 -29.17 15.71
CA LEU A 1097 -24.28 -27.79 15.65
C LEU A 1097 -25.46 -26.82 15.53
N ILE A 1098 -25.27 -25.58 16.00
CA ILE A 1098 -26.30 -24.53 15.92
C ILE A 1098 -26.81 -24.31 14.47
N PRO A 1099 -25.97 -24.28 13.42
CA PRO A 1099 -26.45 -24.17 12.04
C PRO A 1099 -27.36 -25.32 11.60
N GLU A 1100 -27.12 -26.55 12.07
CA GLU A 1100 -27.95 -27.72 11.75
C GLU A 1100 -29.31 -27.63 12.43
N ILE A 1101 -29.36 -27.10 13.66
CA ILE A 1101 -30.62 -26.83 14.37
C ILE A 1101 -31.40 -25.75 13.62
N ILE A 1102 -30.75 -24.66 13.19
CA ILE A 1102 -31.38 -23.62 12.38
C ILE A 1102 -31.92 -24.20 11.07
N GLN A 1103 -31.14 -25.04 10.38
CA GLN A 1103 -31.57 -25.68 9.13
C GLN A 1103 -32.80 -26.57 9.36
N LYS A 1104 -32.80 -27.41 10.40
CA LYS A 1104 -33.96 -28.24 10.75
C LYS A 1104 -35.19 -27.42 11.13
N MET A 1105 -35.02 -26.25 11.74
CA MET A 1105 -36.12 -25.32 12.04
C MET A 1105 -36.67 -24.67 10.75
N VAL A 1106 -35.80 -24.27 9.82
CA VAL A 1106 -36.20 -23.70 8.52
C VAL A 1106 -36.89 -24.74 7.63
N GLU A 1107 -36.44 -26.00 7.67
CA GLU A 1107 -37.04 -27.13 6.96
C GLU A 1107 -38.31 -27.68 7.64
N GLU A 1108 -38.80 -27.01 8.69
CA GLU A 1108 -39.97 -27.40 9.51
C GLU A 1108 -39.86 -28.80 10.15
N GLN A 1109 -38.66 -29.36 10.24
CA GLN A 1109 -38.37 -30.66 10.87
C GLN A 1109 -38.31 -30.58 12.40
N LEU A 1110 -38.13 -29.38 12.95
CA LEU A 1110 -38.14 -29.07 14.37
C LEU A 1110 -39.26 -28.05 14.66
N VAL A 1111 -40.34 -28.50 15.29
CA VAL A 1111 -41.50 -27.66 15.67
C VAL A 1111 -41.40 -27.33 17.15
N THR A 1112 -40.98 -26.09 17.47
CA THR A 1112 -40.88 -25.60 18.86
C THR A 1112 -42.17 -24.90 19.29
N SER A 1113 -42.58 -25.09 20.55
CA SER A 1113 -43.70 -24.34 21.16
C SER A 1113 -43.34 -22.92 21.60
N GLU A 1114 -42.04 -22.62 21.69
CA GLU A 1114 -41.48 -21.32 22.06
C GLU A 1114 -41.08 -20.51 20.81
N ASP A 1115 -40.91 -19.19 20.98
CA ASP A 1115 -40.34 -18.33 19.93
C ASP A 1115 -38.97 -18.89 19.47
N PRO A 1116 -38.73 -19.05 18.16
CA PRO A 1116 -37.51 -19.61 17.61
C PRO A 1116 -36.22 -18.97 18.15
N ASN A 1117 -36.20 -17.65 18.35
CA ASN A 1117 -35.01 -16.96 18.85
C ASN A 1117 -34.78 -17.25 20.33
N LEU A 1118 -35.86 -17.32 21.11
CA LEU A 1118 -35.78 -17.65 22.54
C LEU A 1118 -35.30 -19.10 22.73
N TYR A 1119 -35.81 -20.02 21.91
CA TYR A 1119 -35.36 -21.41 21.88
C TYR A 1119 -33.85 -21.49 21.57
N LEU A 1120 -33.38 -20.85 20.49
CA LEU A 1120 -31.96 -20.84 20.11
C LEU A 1120 -31.07 -20.21 21.20
N GLN A 1121 -31.52 -19.14 21.87
CA GLN A 1121 -30.79 -18.56 23.00
C GLN A 1121 -30.68 -19.53 24.18
N ASN A 1122 -31.78 -20.22 24.52
CA ASN A 1122 -31.80 -21.20 25.61
C ASN A 1122 -30.93 -22.43 25.30
N VAL A 1123 -30.95 -22.86 24.04
CA VAL A 1123 -30.12 -23.95 23.52
C VAL A 1123 -28.64 -23.57 23.59
N PHE A 1124 -28.27 -22.41 23.05
CA PHE A 1124 -26.90 -21.94 23.09
C PHE A 1124 -26.40 -21.70 24.52
N ALA A 1125 -27.25 -21.18 25.41
CA ALA A 1125 -26.90 -20.98 26.82
C ALA A 1125 -26.55 -22.29 27.56
N LYS A 1126 -27.06 -23.44 27.08
CA LYS A 1126 -26.75 -24.78 27.58
C LYS A 1126 -25.61 -25.47 26.82
N SER A 1127 -25.14 -24.88 25.72
CA SER A 1127 -24.04 -25.42 24.90
C SER A 1127 -22.67 -25.22 25.54
N ASP A 1128 -21.67 -25.90 25.00
CA ASP A 1128 -20.25 -25.71 25.35
C ASP A 1128 -19.68 -24.35 24.88
N GLY A 1129 -20.35 -23.67 23.93
CA GLY A 1129 -19.93 -22.38 23.34
C GLY A 1129 -20.04 -21.16 24.26
N LEU A 1130 -20.84 -21.20 25.33
CA LEU A 1130 -21.04 -20.05 26.23
C LEU A 1130 -19.76 -19.64 26.98
N THR A 1131 -18.94 -20.61 27.38
CA THR A 1131 -17.69 -20.34 28.11
C THR A 1131 -16.61 -19.71 27.22
N PRO A 1132 -16.34 -20.25 26.00
CA PRO A 1132 -15.52 -19.57 24.99
C PRO A 1132 -16.01 -18.16 24.69
N LEU A 1133 -17.33 -17.95 24.51
CA LEU A 1133 -17.90 -16.63 24.25
C LEU A 1133 -17.56 -15.61 25.35
N LYS A 1134 -17.80 -15.97 26.62
CA LYS A 1134 -17.45 -15.11 27.78
C LYS A 1134 -15.96 -14.79 27.81
N ARG A 1135 -15.11 -15.78 27.51
CA ARG A 1135 -13.65 -15.61 27.46
C ARG A 1135 -13.24 -14.68 26.31
N GLY A 1136 -13.84 -14.83 25.13
CA GLY A 1136 -13.61 -13.97 23.97
C GLY A 1136 -13.90 -12.51 24.28
N VAL A 1137 -15.07 -12.21 24.90
CA VAL A 1137 -15.43 -10.85 25.33
C VAL A 1137 -14.37 -10.27 26.30
N LEU A 1138 -13.95 -11.04 27.31
CA LEU A 1138 -12.95 -10.59 28.28
C LEU A 1138 -11.58 -10.38 27.62
N ASN A 1139 -11.18 -11.25 26.69
CA ASN A 1139 -9.94 -11.14 25.94
C ASN A 1139 -9.95 -9.88 25.08
N TYR A 1140 -11.05 -9.61 24.36
CA TYR A 1140 -11.23 -8.39 23.58
C TYR A 1140 -11.08 -7.14 24.44
N LEU A 1141 -11.79 -7.06 25.58
CA LEU A 1141 -11.71 -5.90 26.47
C LEU A 1141 -10.32 -5.75 27.10
N LYS A 1142 -9.68 -6.85 27.49
CA LYS A 1142 -8.33 -6.85 28.07
C LYS A 1142 -7.28 -6.41 27.05
N TYR A 1143 -7.36 -6.90 25.83
CA TYR A 1143 -6.44 -6.55 24.75
C TYR A 1143 -6.54 -5.07 24.37
N ASN A 1144 -7.77 -4.55 24.32
CA ASN A 1144 -8.07 -3.16 23.94
C ASN A 1144 -8.14 -2.21 25.15
N ARG A 1145 -7.65 -2.61 26.34
CA ARG A 1145 -7.83 -1.88 27.60
C ARG A 1145 -7.39 -0.41 27.54
N TYR A 1146 -6.35 -0.10 26.77
CA TYR A 1146 -5.80 1.26 26.65
C TYR A 1146 -6.67 2.18 25.77
N HIS A 1147 -7.49 1.61 24.88
CA HIS A 1147 -8.51 2.31 24.11
C HIS A 1147 -9.88 2.33 24.81
N LEU A 1148 -10.16 1.28 25.59
CA LEU A 1148 -11.46 1.01 26.20
C LEU A 1148 -11.40 1.11 27.74
N THR A 1149 -10.72 2.14 28.25
CA THR A 1149 -10.50 2.34 29.70
C THR A 1149 -11.79 2.44 30.50
N MET A 1150 -12.89 2.86 29.88
CA MET A 1150 -14.23 2.92 30.49
C MET A 1150 -14.85 1.57 30.84
N TYR A 1151 -14.29 0.46 30.35
CA TYR A 1151 -14.70 -0.90 30.73
C TYR A 1151 -13.79 -1.51 31.81
N ALA A 1152 -12.71 -0.83 32.21
CA ALA A 1152 -11.82 -1.31 33.25
C ALA A 1152 -12.44 -1.03 34.64
N GLN A 1153 -13.04 -2.05 35.26
CA GLN A 1153 -13.45 -1.96 36.66
C GLN A 1153 -12.25 -2.15 37.61
N PRO A 1154 -12.18 -1.40 38.73
CA PRO A 1154 -11.14 -1.56 39.75
C PRO A 1154 -11.08 -2.97 40.38
N GLU A 1155 -12.20 -3.69 40.40
CA GLU A 1155 -12.31 -5.04 41.01
C GLU A 1155 -11.59 -6.15 40.21
N PHE A 1156 -11.10 -5.83 39.00
CA PHE A 1156 -10.27 -6.71 38.19
C PHE A 1156 -8.78 -6.28 38.13
N MET A 1157 -8.34 -5.37 39.03
CA MET A 1157 -6.93 -5.00 39.20
C MET A 1157 -6.17 -5.95 40.12
#